data_AF-A0A952W5Z8-F1
#
_entry.id   AF-A0A952W5Z8-F1
#
_cell.length_a   1.000
_cell.length_b   1.000
_cell.length_c   1.000
_cell.angle_alpha   90.00
_cell.angle_beta   90.00
_cell.angle_gamma   90.00
#
_symmetry.space_group_name_H-M   'P 1'
#
loop_
_entity.id
_entity.type
_entity.pdbx_description
1 polymer ?
#
loop_
_entity_poly.entity_id
_entity_poly.type
_entity_poly.pdbx_seq_one_letter_code
_entity_poly.pdbx_strand_id
1 'polypeptide(L)'
;MEVFWKFLDGVNGILWHNLVLYIILAVGVLFTFWSGFCQYRALTHGFALVRGNYDDKSDPGAINHFQALSTALSGTVGLGNIAGVSVAVALGGPGAVFWMWIVGMVGMALKLTEVTQSMLYRDTSDPDNPKGGPMWVCRKGFAKISPALAPLGIIVGGIFCVTVLISTITGGNMFQAWNVAEITKTYYPSIPPEACGIVLAVLTGLVIIGGIKRIGSVTGRLVPFMCALYLLAALVVLGMNIQAIPGMFVLIFKSALPPWLGGANVDPTGAFLGGTFGYAFLWGMKRALFSNEAGQGSSPIAHSAAKTDEPAREGIVAGLEPFIDTLVVCTITALVVLSTGAWNRDAASQFDAAPNVIIGNTVVAELAEAPAFTIENGRASIAPINLPEKKLPADPRDARSEPSDWKAREAVMLVATLTHEDSQTPVYIVGKVSKDNNTWRAEFDDVDVPEGTLVVPTTLRAGEEPAWIPDVTVPVAKSPNAARISNVWRPNDGVLVIARGEFNKQTGRELGWMNGSIKQDKDDQSLYISWLPRPSQLPPTIDDPGLYMDLKGAALTGHAFDRAVPGLGQWVVTLACWLFALSTIIAWSYYGEQAVVFLLGKAAVMPYKIVYCLAVVVATFPFIKTDAQLDSLTALGTGVMLFANIPIMLIFGRQAMAAYRDYNRRLKSGEIKGHAAPPITDVVEGKDVQ
;
A
#
# COMPACT_ATOMS: atom_id res chain seq x y z
N MET A 1 -17.35 -0.57 -16.40
CA MET A 1 -16.41 -0.15 -15.34
C MET A 1 -16.75 -0.79 -13.99
N GLU A 2 -17.96 -0.64 -13.43
CA GLU A 2 -18.33 -1.28 -12.14
C GLU A 2 -18.12 -2.81 -12.11
N VAL A 3 -18.51 -3.53 -13.18
CA VAL A 3 -18.31 -4.99 -13.27
C VAL A 3 -16.83 -5.38 -13.22
N PHE A 4 -15.95 -4.58 -13.84
CA PHE A 4 -14.51 -4.82 -13.81
C PHE A 4 -13.94 -4.64 -12.41
N TRP A 5 -14.32 -3.58 -11.71
CA TRP A 5 -13.87 -3.34 -10.33
C TRP A 5 -14.39 -4.41 -9.37
N LYS A 6 -15.69 -4.78 -9.43
CA LYS A 6 -16.24 -5.88 -8.62
C LYS A 6 -15.51 -7.20 -8.88
N PHE A 7 -15.21 -7.52 -10.15
CA PHE A 7 -14.42 -8.70 -10.50
C PHE A 7 -13.01 -8.65 -9.89
N LEU A 8 -12.33 -7.51 -10.04
CA LEU A 8 -10.97 -7.31 -9.57
C LEU A 8 -10.88 -7.38 -8.03
N ASP A 9 -11.85 -6.80 -7.33
CA ASP A 9 -11.96 -6.90 -5.87
C ASP A 9 -12.19 -8.36 -5.42
N GLY A 10 -13.00 -9.11 -6.16
CA GLY A 10 -13.18 -10.55 -5.93
C GLY A 10 -11.89 -11.34 -6.07
N VAL A 11 -11.10 -11.09 -7.12
CA VAL A 11 -9.79 -11.71 -7.33
C VAL A 11 -8.81 -11.31 -6.22
N ASN A 12 -8.73 -10.03 -5.88
CA ASN A 12 -7.89 -9.54 -4.79
C ASN A 12 -8.27 -10.16 -3.43
N GLY A 13 -9.56 -10.38 -3.19
CA GLY A 13 -10.04 -11.06 -1.98
C GLY A 13 -9.49 -12.49 -1.84
N ILE A 14 -9.27 -13.19 -2.96
CA ILE A 14 -8.63 -14.51 -2.98
C ILE A 14 -7.12 -14.36 -2.80
N LEU A 15 -6.49 -13.48 -3.58
CA LEU A 15 -5.03 -13.32 -3.59
C LEU A 15 -4.47 -12.85 -2.25
N TRP A 16 -5.20 -11.98 -1.55
CA TRP A 16 -4.82 -11.40 -0.26
C TRP A 16 -5.59 -12.01 0.91
N HIS A 17 -6.20 -13.18 0.68
CA HIS A 17 -6.81 -13.94 1.75
C HIS A 17 -5.78 -14.29 2.82
N ASN A 18 -6.16 -14.22 4.09
CA ASN A 18 -5.24 -14.45 5.22
C ASN A 18 -4.51 -15.80 5.12
N LEU A 19 -5.15 -16.82 4.51
CA LEU A 19 -4.53 -18.12 4.26
C LEU A 19 -3.26 -18.05 3.40
N VAL A 20 -3.27 -17.22 2.35
CA VAL A 20 -2.12 -17.04 1.46
C VAL A 20 -0.94 -16.45 2.22
N LEU A 21 -1.24 -15.43 3.03
CA LEU A 21 -0.28 -14.77 3.90
C LEU A 21 0.36 -15.79 4.87
N TYR A 22 -0.44 -16.65 5.50
CA TYR A 22 0.05 -17.74 6.35
C TYR A 22 0.95 -18.74 5.60
N ILE A 23 0.59 -19.10 4.36
CA ILE A 23 1.40 -20.00 3.53
C ILE A 23 2.76 -19.39 3.23
N ILE A 24 2.82 -18.11 2.83
CA ILE A 24 4.08 -17.42 2.55
C ILE A 24 4.98 -17.41 3.78
N LEU A 25 4.41 -17.07 4.94
CA LEU A 25 5.12 -17.11 6.22
C LEU A 25 5.66 -18.53 6.50
N ALA A 26 4.83 -19.56 6.33
CA ALA A 26 5.23 -20.95 6.56
C ALA A 26 6.37 -21.39 5.62
N VAL A 27 6.36 -20.96 4.37
CA VAL A 27 7.45 -21.23 3.41
C VAL A 27 8.73 -20.51 3.81
N GLY A 28 8.65 -19.26 4.31
CA GLY A 28 9.82 -18.56 4.84
C GLY A 28 10.42 -19.22 6.08
N VAL A 29 9.56 -19.71 6.98
CA VAL A 29 9.97 -20.52 8.14
C VAL A 29 10.64 -21.82 7.68
N LEU A 30 10.04 -22.53 6.73
CA LEU A 30 10.61 -23.75 6.14
C LEU A 30 12.02 -23.50 5.60
N PHE A 31 12.23 -22.49 4.78
CA PHE A 31 13.55 -22.18 4.22
C PHE A 31 14.53 -21.65 5.28
N THR A 32 14.05 -20.98 6.33
CA THR A 32 14.88 -20.60 7.47
C THR A 32 15.48 -21.83 8.14
N PHE A 33 14.66 -22.84 8.47
CA PHE A 33 15.16 -24.07 9.06
C PHE A 33 15.97 -24.92 8.07
N TRP A 34 15.53 -25.03 6.82
CA TRP A 34 16.19 -25.86 5.80
C TRP A 34 17.60 -25.33 5.47
N SER A 35 17.76 -24.01 5.41
CA SER A 35 19.07 -23.38 5.24
C SER A 35 19.95 -23.43 6.50
N GLY A 36 19.38 -23.75 7.67
CA GLY A 36 20.11 -23.72 8.95
C GLY A 36 20.35 -22.29 9.43
N PHE A 37 19.29 -21.47 9.43
CA PHE A 37 19.30 -20.06 9.83
C PHE A 37 20.25 -19.19 8.98
N CYS A 38 20.03 -19.16 7.67
CA CYS A 38 20.85 -18.38 6.74
C CYS A 38 20.91 -16.88 7.04
N GLN A 39 20.00 -16.34 7.85
CA GLN A 39 20.04 -14.97 8.36
C GLN A 39 21.41 -14.65 8.98
N TYR A 40 21.97 -15.58 9.76
CA TYR A 40 23.31 -15.42 10.33
C TYR A 40 24.38 -15.24 9.26
N ARG A 41 24.31 -16.03 8.18
CA ARG A 41 25.28 -15.95 7.08
C ARG A 41 25.13 -14.66 6.27
N ALA A 42 23.90 -14.24 5.98
CA ALA A 42 23.63 -12.95 5.35
C ALA A 42 24.30 -11.81 6.14
N LEU A 43 24.12 -11.79 7.47
CA LEU A 43 24.64 -10.70 8.31
C LEU A 43 26.14 -10.79 8.61
N THR A 44 26.76 -11.96 8.57
CA THR A 44 28.20 -12.12 8.87
C THR A 44 29.09 -12.14 7.64
N HIS A 45 28.59 -12.67 6.52
CA HIS A 45 29.34 -12.81 5.27
C HIS A 45 28.84 -11.88 4.16
N GLY A 46 27.54 -11.57 4.13
CA GLY A 46 26.95 -10.74 3.08
C GLY A 46 27.57 -9.34 2.97
N PHE A 47 27.90 -8.70 4.09
CA PHE A 47 28.56 -7.38 4.04
C PHE A 47 29.97 -7.44 3.43
N ALA A 48 30.71 -8.54 3.61
CA ALA A 48 32.01 -8.72 2.96
C ALA A 48 31.85 -8.93 1.45
N LEU A 49 30.81 -9.67 1.02
CA LEU A 49 30.47 -9.83 -0.39
C LEU A 49 30.10 -8.48 -1.03
N VAL A 50 29.27 -7.69 -0.36
CA VAL A 50 28.86 -6.35 -0.84
C VAL A 50 30.05 -5.38 -0.91
N ARG A 51 31.05 -5.54 -0.04
CA ARG A 51 32.30 -4.77 -0.08
C ARG A 51 33.26 -5.23 -1.19
N GLY A 52 32.92 -6.28 -1.92
CA GLY A 52 33.75 -6.81 -3.00
C GLY A 52 34.93 -7.65 -2.52
N ASN A 53 34.92 -8.19 -1.29
CA ASN A 53 36.02 -9.03 -0.77
C ASN A 53 36.17 -10.37 -1.50
N TYR A 54 35.22 -10.74 -2.35
CA TYR A 54 35.14 -12.02 -3.04
C TYR A 54 34.75 -11.81 -4.52
N ASP A 55 35.03 -10.64 -5.08
CA ASP A 55 34.70 -10.31 -6.48
C ASP A 55 35.85 -10.77 -7.40
N ASP A 56 35.53 -11.16 -8.63
CA ASP A 56 36.52 -11.58 -9.64
C ASP A 56 36.16 -10.97 -11.02
N LYS A 57 37.13 -10.37 -11.75
CA LYS A 57 36.88 -9.82 -13.12
C LYS A 57 36.39 -10.87 -14.08
N SER A 58 36.85 -12.09 -13.92
CA SER A 58 36.59 -13.20 -14.83
C SER A 58 35.19 -13.79 -14.65
N ASP A 59 34.53 -13.46 -13.54
CA ASP A 59 33.18 -13.94 -13.26
C ASP A 59 32.15 -13.35 -14.25
N PRO A 60 31.18 -14.16 -14.71
CA PRO A 60 30.16 -13.69 -15.63
C PRO A 60 29.16 -12.76 -14.93
N GLY A 61 28.87 -11.62 -15.57
CA GLY A 61 27.87 -10.67 -15.13
C GLY A 61 28.15 -9.25 -15.60
N ALA A 62 27.20 -8.35 -15.38
CA ALA A 62 27.28 -6.96 -15.85
C ALA A 62 27.66 -5.97 -14.75
N ILE A 63 27.27 -6.22 -13.50
CA ILE A 63 27.42 -5.31 -12.35
C ILE A 63 27.97 -6.06 -11.12
N ASN A 64 28.60 -5.38 -10.17
CA ASN A 64 29.11 -6.02 -8.96
C ASN A 64 27.99 -6.27 -7.92
N HIS A 65 28.31 -6.98 -6.83
CA HIS A 65 27.36 -7.33 -5.76
C HIS A 65 26.71 -6.09 -5.13
N PHE A 66 27.47 -5.01 -4.93
CA PHE A 66 26.96 -3.77 -4.37
C PHE A 66 25.92 -3.10 -5.25
N GLN A 67 26.18 -3.03 -6.56
CA GLN A 67 25.27 -2.44 -7.53
C GLN A 67 24.04 -3.32 -7.74
N ALA A 68 24.20 -4.65 -7.71
CA ALA A 68 23.08 -5.59 -7.77
C ALA A 68 22.16 -5.42 -6.55
N LEU A 69 22.72 -5.44 -5.34
CA LEU A 69 21.99 -5.18 -4.10
C LEU A 69 21.34 -3.80 -4.10
N SER A 70 22.06 -2.75 -4.51
CA SER A 70 21.52 -1.39 -4.57
C SER A 70 20.38 -1.28 -5.58
N THR A 71 20.46 -1.97 -6.72
CA THR A 71 19.38 -2.00 -7.71
C THR A 71 18.15 -2.75 -7.18
N ALA A 72 18.35 -3.87 -6.49
CA ALA A 72 17.26 -4.62 -5.86
C ALA A 72 16.61 -3.81 -4.71
N LEU A 73 17.44 -3.23 -3.85
CA LEU A 73 17.03 -2.33 -2.77
C LEU A 73 16.31 -1.08 -3.29
N SER A 74 16.66 -0.52 -4.45
CA SER A 74 15.87 0.59 -4.98
C SER A 74 14.42 0.20 -5.31
N GLY A 75 14.16 -1.07 -5.64
CA GLY A 75 12.82 -1.59 -5.89
C GLY A 75 12.00 -1.81 -4.61
N THR A 76 12.67 -2.24 -3.52
CA THR A 76 12.03 -2.58 -2.24
C THR A 76 11.99 -1.41 -1.25
N VAL A 77 13.11 -0.68 -1.14
CA VAL A 77 13.25 0.54 -0.34
C VAL A 77 12.67 1.73 -1.10
N GLY A 78 11.35 1.86 -1.02
CA GLY A 78 10.55 2.87 -1.69
C GLY A 78 9.66 3.67 -0.74
N LEU A 79 8.65 4.33 -1.29
CA LEU A 79 7.63 5.01 -0.49
C LEU A 79 6.91 4.07 0.50
N GLY A 80 6.90 2.75 0.25
CA GLY A 80 6.38 1.75 1.17
C GLY A 80 7.02 1.79 2.57
N ASN A 81 8.31 2.13 2.67
CA ASN A 81 9.04 2.19 3.95
C ASN A 81 8.75 3.46 4.75
N ILE A 82 8.27 4.51 4.07
CA ILE A 82 7.93 5.80 4.67
C ILE A 82 6.43 5.83 4.96
N ALA A 83 5.62 5.65 3.91
CA ALA A 83 4.17 5.72 3.95
C ALA A 83 3.51 4.42 4.43
N GLY A 84 4.02 3.27 3.96
CA GLY A 84 3.39 1.99 4.28
C GLY A 84 3.49 1.64 5.77
N VAL A 85 4.64 1.92 6.39
CA VAL A 85 4.86 1.68 7.82
C VAL A 85 3.86 2.48 8.66
N SER A 86 3.68 3.77 8.35
CA SER A 86 2.75 4.61 9.09
C SER A 86 1.30 4.13 8.94
N VAL A 87 0.92 3.63 7.76
CA VAL A 87 -0.38 2.97 7.53
C VAL A 87 -0.53 1.70 8.36
N ALA A 88 0.49 0.83 8.41
CA ALA A 88 0.44 -0.37 9.27
C ALA A 88 0.30 -0.01 10.75
N VAL A 89 0.99 1.02 11.22
CA VAL A 89 0.89 1.46 12.61
C VAL A 89 -0.47 2.12 12.89
N ALA A 90 -0.98 2.94 11.98
CA ALA A 90 -2.28 3.60 12.14
C ALA A 90 -3.45 2.62 12.14
N LEU A 91 -3.41 1.60 11.28
CA LEU A 91 -4.48 0.61 11.14
C LEU A 91 -4.28 -0.60 12.05
N GLY A 92 -3.09 -1.21 12.03
CA GLY A 92 -2.76 -2.40 12.82
C GLY A 92 -2.31 -2.12 14.25
N GLY A 93 -2.00 -0.86 14.57
CA GLY A 93 -1.42 -0.48 15.86
C GLY A 93 0.09 -0.76 15.96
N PRO A 94 0.71 -0.43 17.11
CA PRO A 94 2.15 -0.60 17.32
C PRO A 94 2.62 -2.05 17.18
N GLY A 95 1.74 -3.02 17.44
CA GLY A 95 2.06 -4.45 17.34
C GLY A 95 2.34 -4.92 15.92
N ALA A 96 1.89 -4.17 14.90
CA ALA A 96 2.20 -4.49 13.50
C ALA A 96 3.72 -4.49 13.24
N VAL A 97 4.46 -3.62 13.93
CA VAL A 97 5.93 -3.48 13.79
C VAL A 97 6.65 -4.77 14.19
N PHE A 98 6.23 -5.42 15.28
CA PHE A 98 6.80 -6.70 15.70
C PHE A 98 6.63 -7.77 14.62
N TRP A 99 5.42 -7.86 14.05
CA TRP A 99 5.14 -8.84 13.00
C TRP A 99 5.84 -8.51 11.69
N MET A 100 6.08 -7.23 11.41
CA MET A 100 6.97 -6.84 10.33
C MET A 100 8.39 -7.38 10.53
N TRP A 101 8.92 -7.36 11.76
CA TRP A 101 10.24 -7.93 12.05
C TRP A 101 10.29 -9.44 11.82
N ILE A 102 9.30 -10.18 12.32
CA ILE A 102 9.21 -11.63 12.12
C ILE A 102 9.19 -11.97 10.62
N VAL A 103 8.34 -11.27 9.86
CA VAL A 103 8.21 -11.47 8.42
C VAL A 103 9.47 -11.05 7.67
N GLY A 104 10.13 -9.96 8.08
CA GLY A 104 11.42 -9.54 7.54
C GLY A 104 12.50 -10.61 7.75
N MET A 105 12.61 -11.17 8.95
CA MET A 105 13.59 -12.22 9.26
C MET A 105 13.39 -13.49 8.44
N VAL A 106 12.14 -13.99 8.30
CA VAL A 106 11.89 -15.15 7.45
C VAL A 106 11.99 -14.80 5.96
N GLY A 107 11.71 -13.54 5.62
CA GLY A 107 11.86 -12.98 4.28
C GLY A 107 13.30 -13.05 3.79
N MET A 108 14.30 -12.90 4.67
CA MET A 108 15.71 -13.10 4.32
C MET A 108 15.98 -14.49 3.74
N ALA A 109 15.34 -15.53 4.28
CA ALA A 109 15.49 -16.90 3.79
C ALA A 109 14.76 -17.13 2.47
N LEU A 110 13.58 -16.52 2.29
CA LEU A 110 12.88 -16.52 1.01
C LEU A 110 13.75 -15.88 -0.06
N LYS A 111 14.25 -14.66 0.21
CA LYS A 111 15.07 -13.86 -0.70
C LYS A 111 16.33 -14.58 -1.14
N LEU A 112 17.07 -15.13 -0.17
CA LEU A 112 18.25 -15.95 -0.45
C LEU A 112 17.92 -17.12 -1.37
N THR A 113 16.79 -17.78 -1.14
CA THR A 113 16.38 -18.95 -1.92
C THR A 113 16.01 -18.57 -3.35
N GLU A 114 15.13 -17.58 -3.54
CA GLU A 114 14.67 -17.17 -4.88
C GLU A 114 15.81 -16.59 -5.75
N VAL A 115 16.74 -15.87 -5.14
CA VAL A 115 17.92 -15.36 -5.84
C VAL A 115 18.89 -16.49 -6.18
N THR A 116 19.20 -17.38 -5.23
CA THR A 116 20.07 -18.54 -5.52
C THR A 116 19.49 -19.39 -6.66
N GLN A 117 18.17 -19.63 -6.68
CA GLN A 117 17.50 -20.32 -7.78
C GLN A 117 17.69 -19.60 -9.11
N SER A 118 17.39 -18.30 -9.15
CA SER A 118 17.51 -17.53 -10.38
C SER A 118 18.94 -17.52 -10.91
N MET A 119 19.93 -17.44 -10.02
CA MET A 119 21.35 -17.54 -10.37
C MET A 119 21.75 -18.93 -10.90
N LEU A 120 21.14 -20.02 -10.40
CA LEU A 120 21.37 -21.37 -10.93
C LEU A 120 20.83 -21.58 -12.35
N TYR A 121 19.83 -20.79 -12.75
CA TYR A 121 19.14 -20.93 -14.04
C TYR A 121 19.30 -19.73 -14.98
N ARG A 122 20.05 -18.70 -14.57
CA ARG A 122 20.29 -17.51 -15.40
C ARG A 122 20.99 -17.85 -16.71
N ASP A 123 20.82 -17.00 -17.69
CA ASP A 123 21.46 -17.04 -18.99
C ASP A 123 22.53 -15.95 -19.06
N THR A 124 23.79 -16.37 -19.15
CA THR A 124 24.98 -15.52 -19.25
C THR A 124 25.62 -15.61 -20.64
N SER A 125 24.89 -16.08 -21.66
CA SER A 125 25.38 -16.10 -23.05
C SER A 125 25.77 -14.71 -23.58
N ASP A 126 25.16 -13.67 -23.03
CA ASP A 126 25.49 -12.26 -23.20
C ASP A 126 25.92 -11.72 -21.82
N PRO A 127 27.22 -11.76 -21.45
CA PRO A 127 27.69 -11.35 -20.12
C PRO A 127 27.36 -9.90 -19.76
N ASP A 128 27.22 -9.04 -20.77
CA ASP A 128 26.85 -7.64 -20.61
C ASP A 128 25.35 -7.43 -20.38
N ASN A 129 24.53 -8.44 -20.67
CA ASN A 129 23.10 -8.45 -20.40
C ASN A 129 22.61 -9.84 -19.95
N PRO A 130 23.02 -10.30 -18.74
CA PRO A 130 22.57 -11.55 -18.18
C PRO A 130 21.06 -11.53 -17.94
N LYS A 131 20.39 -12.65 -18.21
CA LYS A 131 18.93 -12.77 -18.05
C LYS A 131 18.61 -13.81 -17.00
N GLY A 132 17.79 -13.46 -16.04
CA GLY A 132 17.37 -14.39 -15.00
C GLY A 132 16.10 -13.94 -14.31
N GLY A 133 15.79 -14.60 -13.20
CA GLY A 133 14.52 -14.47 -12.50
C GLY A 133 13.63 -15.71 -12.65
N PRO A 134 12.45 -15.72 -12.00
CA PRO A 134 11.58 -16.89 -11.91
C PRO A 134 11.16 -17.46 -13.27
N MET A 135 10.95 -16.62 -14.28
CA MET A 135 10.62 -17.08 -15.63
C MET A 135 11.72 -17.96 -16.25
N TRP A 136 12.98 -17.68 -15.94
CA TRP A 136 14.12 -18.49 -16.40
C TRP A 136 14.30 -19.75 -15.57
N VAL A 137 14.01 -19.69 -14.27
CA VAL A 137 13.92 -20.87 -13.40
C VAL A 137 12.86 -21.84 -13.94
N CYS A 138 11.66 -21.36 -14.30
CA CYS A 138 10.65 -22.22 -14.92
C CYS A 138 11.11 -22.80 -16.25
N ARG A 139 11.55 -21.94 -17.19
CA ARG A 139 11.93 -22.37 -18.54
C ARG A 139 12.99 -23.46 -18.52
N LYS A 140 14.07 -23.28 -17.75
CA LYS A 140 15.18 -24.24 -17.70
C LYS A 140 14.95 -25.35 -16.68
N GLY A 141 14.31 -25.06 -15.55
CA GLY A 141 14.07 -26.00 -14.46
C GLY A 141 13.12 -27.13 -14.86
N PHE A 142 11.96 -26.81 -15.46
CA PHE A 142 11.03 -27.85 -15.91
C PHE A 142 11.62 -28.72 -17.03
N ALA A 143 12.35 -28.11 -17.97
CA ALA A 143 13.06 -28.84 -19.02
C ALA A 143 14.12 -29.80 -18.47
N LYS A 144 14.80 -29.45 -17.37
CA LYS A 144 15.76 -30.34 -16.67
C LYS A 144 15.07 -31.48 -15.92
N ILE A 145 13.84 -31.29 -15.41
CA ILE A 145 13.06 -32.36 -14.77
C ILE A 145 12.64 -33.39 -15.83
N SER A 146 12.08 -32.91 -16.93
CA SER A 146 11.74 -33.74 -18.09
C SER A 146 11.58 -32.86 -19.33
N PRO A 147 12.14 -33.24 -20.50
CA PRO A 147 11.92 -32.52 -21.74
C PRO A 147 10.43 -32.32 -22.09
N ALA A 148 9.55 -33.25 -21.68
CA ALA A 148 8.12 -33.15 -21.88
C ALA A 148 7.46 -32.00 -21.09
N LEU A 149 8.08 -31.54 -19.99
CA LEU A 149 7.60 -30.43 -19.17
C LEU A 149 8.14 -29.06 -19.64
N ALA A 150 9.02 -29.02 -20.63
CA ALA A 150 9.57 -27.76 -21.15
C ALA A 150 8.48 -26.75 -21.60
N PRO A 151 7.38 -27.15 -22.28
CA PRO A 151 6.30 -26.23 -22.63
C PRO A 151 5.62 -25.63 -21.39
N LEU A 152 5.42 -26.43 -20.34
CA LEU A 152 4.82 -25.96 -19.08
C LEU A 152 5.70 -24.88 -18.43
N GLY A 153 7.02 -25.07 -18.43
CA GLY A 153 7.97 -24.07 -17.91
C GLY A 153 7.90 -22.73 -18.64
N ILE A 154 7.71 -22.75 -19.96
CA ILE A 154 7.53 -21.53 -20.77
C ILE A 154 6.20 -20.85 -20.42
N ILE A 155 5.11 -21.62 -20.29
CA ILE A 155 3.78 -21.08 -19.94
C ILE A 155 3.79 -20.44 -18.55
N VAL A 156 4.30 -21.14 -17.53
CA VAL A 156 4.36 -20.62 -16.16
C VAL A 156 5.27 -19.38 -16.09
N GLY A 157 6.42 -19.41 -16.76
CA GLY A 157 7.31 -18.25 -16.87
C GLY A 157 6.67 -17.07 -17.59
N GLY A 158 5.86 -17.34 -18.62
CA GLY A 158 5.10 -16.32 -19.35
C GLY A 158 4.01 -15.66 -18.50
N ILE A 159 3.26 -16.46 -17.73
CA ILE A 159 2.27 -15.96 -16.76
C ILE A 159 2.95 -15.04 -15.73
N PHE A 160 4.09 -15.47 -15.19
CA PHE A 160 4.89 -14.63 -14.28
C PHE A 160 5.34 -13.32 -14.94
N CYS A 161 5.76 -13.34 -16.21
CA CYS A 161 6.16 -12.12 -16.91
C CYS A 161 4.99 -11.13 -17.08
N VAL A 162 3.78 -11.61 -17.38
CA VAL A 162 2.59 -10.76 -17.51
C VAL A 162 2.28 -10.07 -16.17
N THR A 163 2.39 -10.79 -15.06
CA THR A 163 2.07 -10.25 -13.73
C THR A 163 3.13 -9.25 -13.26
N VAL A 164 4.41 -9.54 -13.51
CA VAL A 164 5.50 -8.58 -13.33
C VAL A 164 5.24 -7.30 -14.11
N LEU A 165 4.81 -7.38 -15.37
CA LEU A 165 4.53 -6.20 -16.20
C LEU A 165 3.37 -5.36 -15.63
N ILE A 166 2.32 -6.02 -15.14
CA ILE A 166 1.20 -5.32 -14.46
C ILE A 166 1.74 -4.60 -13.22
N SER A 167 2.42 -5.30 -12.31
CA SER A 167 3.00 -4.71 -11.08
C SER A 167 3.98 -3.59 -11.39
N THR A 168 4.77 -3.74 -12.45
CA THR A 168 5.76 -2.76 -12.90
C THR A 168 5.09 -1.45 -13.30
N ILE A 169 4.00 -1.50 -14.06
CA ILE A 169 3.26 -0.31 -14.50
C ILE A 169 2.46 0.30 -13.34
N THR A 170 1.89 -0.52 -12.46
CA THR A 170 1.02 -0.04 -11.37
C THR A 170 1.83 0.37 -10.14
N GLY A 171 2.26 -0.60 -9.33
CA GLY A 171 2.95 -0.36 -8.06
C GLY A 171 4.36 0.20 -8.20
N GLY A 172 5.11 -0.31 -9.17
CA GLY A 172 6.49 0.11 -9.44
C GLY A 172 6.62 1.45 -10.16
N ASN A 173 5.53 1.99 -10.73
CA ASN A 173 5.56 3.19 -11.57
C ASN A 173 4.47 4.21 -11.19
N MET A 174 3.24 3.97 -11.60
CA MET A 174 2.15 4.95 -11.47
C MET A 174 1.88 5.29 -10.01
N PHE A 175 1.91 4.31 -9.11
CA PHE A 175 1.70 4.52 -7.67
C PHE A 175 2.80 5.39 -7.05
N GLN A 176 4.05 5.18 -7.44
CA GLN A 176 5.17 5.98 -6.95
C GLN A 176 5.06 7.44 -7.42
N ALA A 177 4.76 7.64 -8.72
CA ALA A 177 4.62 8.96 -9.31
C ALA A 177 3.43 9.75 -8.70
N TRP A 178 2.31 9.07 -8.48
CA TRP A 178 1.12 9.66 -7.86
C TRP A 178 1.39 10.13 -6.42
N ASN A 179 2.04 9.31 -5.59
CA ASN A 179 2.38 9.69 -4.22
C ASN A 179 3.33 10.89 -4.16
N VAL A 180 4.31 10.96 -5.08
CA VAL A 180 5.19 12.13 -5.19
C VAL A 180 4.41 13.39 -5.51
N ALA A 181 3.44 13.31 -6.43
CA ALA A 181 2.59 14.43 -6.77
C ALA A 181 1.67 14.84 -5.61
N GLU A 182 1.11 13.87 -4.88
CA GLU A 182 0.24 14.08 -3.72
C GLU A 182 0.99 14.79 -2.58
N ILE A 183 2.13 14.23 -2.14
CA ILE A 183 2.92 14.84 -1.06
C ILE A 183 3.46 16.22 -1.44
N THR A 184 3.83 16.41 -2.71
CA THR A 184 4.30 17.72 -3.21
C THR A 184 3.17 18.72 -3.21
N LYS A 185 1.96 18.34 -3.64
CA LYS A 185 0.78 19.22 -3.61
C LYS A 185 0.37 19.58 -2.18
N THR A 186 0.47 18.64 -1.24
CA THR A 186 0.14 18.84 0.18
C THR A 186 1.04 19.91 0.82
N TYR A 187 2.35 19.86 0.57
CA TYR A 187 3.29 20.82 1.15
C TYR A 187 3.51 22.08 0.29
N TYR A 188 3.37 21.97 -1.03
CA TYR A 188 3.66 23.01 -2.03
C TYR A 188 2.49 23.13 -3.04
N PRO A 189 1.34 23.67 -2.64
CA PRO A 189 0.12 23.69 -3.46
C PRO A 189 0.24 24.50 -4.75
N SER A 190 1.27 25.35 -4.88
CA SER A 190 1.59 26.08 -6.10
C SER A 190 2.24 25.22 -7.19
N ILE A 191 2.72 24.03 -6.86
CA ILE A 191 3.35 23.11 -7.82
C ILE A 191 2.27 22.19 -8.39
N PRO A 192 2.04 22.20 -9.71
CA PRO A 192 1.06 21.32 -10.33
C PRO A 192 1.53 19.84 -10.31
N PRO A 193 0.65 18.88 -9.97
CA PRO A 193 0.94 17.43 -10.01
C PRO A 193 1.59 16.96 -11.31
N GLU A 194 1.14 17.47 -12.45
CA GLU A 194 1.58 17.07 -13.78
C GLU A 194 3.06 17.41 -14.02
N ALA A 195 3.54 18.52 -13.45
CA ALA A 195 4.95 18.88 -13.51
C ALA A 195 5.81 17.87 -12.75
N CYS A 196 5.31 17.32 -11.64
CA CYS A 196 6.01 16.29 -10.89
C CYS A 196 6.22 15.02 -11.73
N GLY A 197 5.16 14.58 -12.41
CA GLY A 197 5.21 13.41 -13.30
C GLY A 197 6.15 13.59 -14.49
N ILE A 198 6.14 14.78 -15.12
CA ILE A 198 7.05 15.10 -16.24
C ILE A 198 8.52 15.04 -15.78
N VAL A 199 8.85 15.66 -14.64
CA VAL A 199 10.22 15.65 -14.11
C VAL A 199 10.65 14.22 -13.77
N LEU A 200 9.81 13.44 -13.09
CA LEU A 200 10.10 12.03 -12.78
C LEU A 200 10.30 11.20 -14.05
N ALA A 201 9.48 11.39 -15.08
CA ALA A 201 9.59 10.66 -16.35
C ALA A 201 10.90 10.98 -17.08
N VAL A 202 11.30 12.26 -17.12
CA VAL A 202 12.57 12.68 -17.72
C VAL A 202 13.76 12.10 -16.96
N LEU A 203 13.78 12.24 -15.63
CA LEU A 203 14.86 11.71 -14.79
C LEU A 203 14.97 10.18 -14.92
N THR A 204 13.83 9.48 -14.93
CA THR A 204 13.77 8.03 -15.16
C THR A 204 14.32 7.68 -16.54
N GLY A 205 13.82 8.33 -17.59
CA GLY A 205 14.24 8.11 -18.98
C GLY A 205 15.74 8.27 -19.18
N LEU A 206 16.34 9.31 -18.57
CA LEU A 206 17.79 9.54 -18.59
C LEU A 206 18.57 8.35 -18.04
N VAL A 207 18.04 7.61 -17.05
CA VAL A 207 18.72 6.46 -16.45
C VAL A 207 18.44 5.18 -17.23
N ILE A 208 17.16 4.83 -17.43
CA ILE A 208 16.77 3.51 -17.91
C ILE A 208 17.19 3.23 -19.36
N ILE A 209 17.35 4.28 -20.19
CA ILE A 209 17.81 4.12 -21.58
C ILE A 209 19.23 3.52 -21.63
N GLY A 210 20.07 3.76 -20.61
CA GLY A 210 21.44 3.23 -20.54
C GLY A 210 21.57 1.75 -20.14
N GLY A 211 20.45 1.05 -19.89
CA GLY A 211 20.44 -0.37 -19.53
C GLY A 211 21.03 -0.67 -18.14
N ILE A 212 21.24 -1.95 -17.85
CA ILE A 212 21.56 -2.44 -16.49
C ILE A 212 22.83 -1.84 -15.88
N LYS A 213 23.87 -1.59 -16.68
CA LYS A 213 25.12 -0.96 -16.18
C LYS A 213 24.89 0.47 -15.70
N ARG A 214 24.12 1.27 -16.46
CA ARG A 214 23.78 2.64 -16.05
C ARG A 214 22.84 2.64 -14.85
N ILE A 215 21.86 1.74 -14.85
CA ILE A 215 20.94 1.55 -13.73
C ILE A 215 21.74 1.23 -12.46
N GLY A 216 22.60 0.21 -12.47
CA GLY A 216 23.44 -0.17 -11.33
C GLY A 216 24.37 0.96 -10.86
N SER A 217 24.96 1.71 -11.78
CA SER A 217 25.82 2.85 -11.43
C SER A 217 25.04 3.99 -10.75
N VAL A 218 23.81 4.25 -11.19
CA VAL A 218 22.96 5.30 -10.60
C VAL A 218 22.39 4.84 -9.27
N THR A 219 21.80 3.64 -9.19
CA THR A 219 21.22 3.09 -7.96
C THR A 219 22.27 2.90 -6.88
N GLY A 220 23.49 2.48 -7.24
CA GLY A 220 24.62 2.35 -6.31
C GLY A 220 25.02 3.67 -5.63
N ARG A 221 24.72 4.83 -6.21
CA ARG A 221 24.94 6.15 -5.57
C ARG A 221 23.67 6.69 -4.92
N LEU A 222 22.54 6.54 -5.61
CA LEU A 222 21.25 7.09 -5.21
C LEU A 222 20.71 6.43 -3.95
N VAL A 223 20.75 5.10 -3.86
CA VAL A 223 20.16 4.33 -2.75
C VAL A 223 20.88 4.59 -1.42
N PRO A 224 22.22 4.51 -1.32
CA PRO A 224 22.90 4.87 -0.08
C PRO A 224 22.64 6.32 0.33
N PHE A 225 22.63 7.24 -0.63
CA PHE A 225 22.38 8.66 -0.36
C PHE A 225 20.97 8.90 0.19
N MET A 226 19.94 8.38 -0.47
CA MET A 226 18.55 8.59 -0.05
C MET A 226 18.27 7.94 1.31
N CYS A 227 18.81 6.74 1.55
CA CYS A 227 18.70 6.05 2.84
C CYS A 227 19.43 6.83 3.94
N ALA A 228 20.67 7.28 3.69
CA ALA A 228 21.42 8.05 4.68
C ALA A 228 20.71 9.36 5.04
N LEU A 229 20.23 10.11 4.03
CA LEU A 229 19.49 11.36 4.24
C LEU A 229 18.28 11.15 5.15
N TYR A 230 17.44 10.16 4.82
CA TYR A 230 16.23 9.87 5.58
C TYR A 230 16.54 9.35 6.99
N LEU A 231 17.47 8.38 7.11
CA LEU A 231 17.83 7.80 8.39
C LEU A 231 18.50 8.80 9.32
N LEU A 232 19.34 9.71 8.82
CA LEU A 232 19.94 10.77 9.64
C LEU A 232 18.88 11.69 10.23
N ALA A 233 17.92 12.14 9.42
CA ALA A 233 16.83 12.97 9.90
C ALA A 233 15.94 12.22 10.92
N ALA A 234 15.65 10.95 10.67
CA ALA A 234 14.90 10.11 11.59
C ALA A 234 15.64 9.92 12.93
N LEU A 235 16.95 9.70 12.88
CA LEU A 235 17.79 9.58 14.08
C LEU A 235 17.84 10.87 14.89
N VAL A 236 17.79 12.05 14.26
CA VAL A 236 17.64 13.33 14.97
C VAL A 236 16.32 13.36 15.74
N VAL A 237 15.20 12.99 15.11
CA VAL A 237 13.89 12.93 15.77
C VAL A 237 13.89 11.93 16.93
N LEU A 238 14.50 10.75 16.73
CA LEU A 238 14.62 9.74 17.79
C LEU A 238 15.53 10.21 18.93
N GLY A 239 16.61 10.94 18.63
CA GLY A 239 17.48 11.55 19.63
C GLY A 239 16.73 12.57 20.50
N MET A 240 15.83 13.35 19.92
CA MET A 240 14.96 14.28 20.67
C MET A 240 13.92 13.56 21.54
N ASN A 241 13.53 12.33 21.16
CA ASN A 241 12.55 11.50 21.87
C ASN A 241 13.21 10.28 22.55
N ILE A 242 14.51 10.36 22.89
CA ILE A 242 15.29 9.20 23.33
C ILE A 242 14.71 8.52 24.58
N GLN A 243 14.10 9.30 25.47
CA GLN A 243 13.47 8.80 26.70
C GLN A 243 12.22 7.94 26.42
N ALA A 244 11.52 8.18 25.31
CA ALA A 244 10.34 7.41 24.95
C ALA A 244 10.67 6.06 24.31
N ILE A 245 11.87 5.90 23.72
CA ILE A 245 12.26 4.72 22.92
C ILE A 245 12.09 3.40 23.68
N PRO A 246 12.57 3.23 24.93
CA PRO A 246 12.35 1.98 25.67
C PRO A 246 10.86 1.65 25.83
N GLY A 247 10.04 2.67 26.10
CA GLY A 247 8.59 2.53 26.17
C GLY A 247 7.96 2.11 24.85
N MET A 248 8.48 2.59 23.72
CA MET A 248 8.00 2.19 22.38
C MET A 248 8.27 0.72 22.09
N PHE A 249 9.43 0.19 22.47
CA PHE A 249 9.68 -1.25 22.35
C PHE A 249 8.69 -2.05 23.19
N VAL A 250 8.49 -1.68 24.46
CA VAL A 250 7.49 -2.34 25.33
C VAL A 250 6.10 -2.29 24.70
N LEU A 251 5.70 -1.14 24.15
CA LEU A 251 4.42 -0.96 23.48
C LEU A 251 4.30 -1.89 22.26
N ILE A 252 5.32 -1.97 21.41
CA ILE A 252 5.34 -2.86 20.23
C ILE A 252 5.13 -4.32 20.65
N PHE A 253 5.90 -4.81 21.64
CA PHE A 253 5.77 -6.20 22.10
C PHE A 253 4.41 -6.47 22.74
N LYS A 254 3.95 -5.61 23.65
CA LYS A 254 2.65 -5.79 24.31
C LYS A 254 1.50 -5.78 23.31
N SER A 255 1.54 -4.89 22.32
CA SER A 255 0.49 -4.78 21.30
C SER A 255 0.46 -5.96 20.33
N ALA A 256 1.58 -6.67 20.16
CA ALA A 256 1.71 -7.74 19.17
C ALA A 256 1.36 -9.13 19.70
N LEU A 257 1.48 -9.33 21.01
CA LEU A 257 1.34 -10.63 21.66
C LEU A 257 -0.09 -10.83 22.21
N PRO A 258 -0.56 -12.08 22.32
CA PRO A 258 -1.79 -12.38 23.02
C PRO A 258 -1.62 -12.21 24.55
N PRO A 259 -2.72 -12.03 25.31
CA PRO A 259 -2.66 -11.81 26.77
C PRO A 259 -1.88 -12.87 27.56
N TRP A 260 -1.99 -14.14 27.15
CA TRP A 260 -1.29 -15.26 27.81
C TRP A 260 0.23 -15.26 27.58
N LEU A 261 0.75 -14.45 26.65
CA LEU A 261 2.18 -14.20 26.43
C LEU A 261 2.62 -12.82 26.96
N GLY A 262 1.82 -12.19 27.82
CA GLY A 262 2.10 -10.87 28.38
C GLY A 262 1.73 -9.69 27.47
N GLY A 263 0.96 -9.96 26.40
CA GLY A 263 0.42 -8.93 25.54
C GLY A 263 -0.80 -8.21 26.12
N ALA A 264 -1.14 -7.07 25.53
CA ALA A 264 -2.30 -6.27 25.88
C ALA A 264 -2.80 -5.52 24.65
N ASN A 265 -4.11 -5.45 24.49
CA ASN A 265 -4.70 -4.57 23.49
C ASN A 265 -4.46 -3.12 23.91
N VAL A 266 -4.10 -2.27 22.95
CA VAL A 266 -3.96 -0.84 23.21
C VAL A 266 -5.31 -0.17 23.13
N ASP A 267 -5.61 0.66 24.12
CA ASP A 267 -6.86 1.40 24.17
C ASP A 267 -6.93 2.40 23.00
N PRO A 268 -8.10 2.51 22.33
CA PRO A 268 -8.32 3.51 21.30
C PRO A 268 -8.23 4.90 21.95
N THR A 269 -7.26 5.70 21.52
CA THR A 269 -7.03 7.06 22.01
C THR A 269 -6.62 7.96 20.85
N GLY A 270 -7.07 9.21 20.87
CA GLY A 270 -6.89 10.14 19.76
C GLY A 270 -7.34 9.51 18.45
N ALA A 271 -6.63 9.78 17.35
CA ALA A 271 -6.97 9.24 16.03
C ALA A 271 -6.85 7.71 15.88
N PHE A 272 -6.30 6.99 16.86
CA PHE A 272 -6.09 5.54 16.79
C PHE A 272 -7.35 4.76 17.22
N LEU A 273 -7.86 3.91 16.33
CA LEU A 273 -9.10 3.15 16.53
C LEU A 273 -8.97 1.93 17.45
N GLY A 274 -7.79 1.64 17.97
CA GLY A 274 -7.52 0.38 18.67
C GLY A 274 -7.17 -0.75 17.71
N GLY A 275 -6.36 -1.70 18.18
CA GLY A 275 -5.96 -2.87 17.39
C GLY A 275 -5.92 -4.12 18.26
N THR A 276 -6.39 -5.24 17.73
CA THR A 276 -6.19 -6.55 18.35
C THR A 276 -4.85 -7.14 17.89
N PHE A 277 -4.29 -8.08 18.66
CA PHE A 277 -3.06 -8.77 18.25
C PHE A 277 -3.20 -9.43 16.86
N GLY A 278 -4.37 -10.00 16.55
CA GLY A 278 -4.65 -10.64 15.26
C GLY A 278 -4.68 -9.63 14.11
N TYR A 279 -5.25 -8.45 14.35
CA TYR A 279 -5.27 -7.38 13.36
C TYR A 279 -3.88 -6.77 13.15
N ALA A 280 -3.12 -6.58 14.24
CA ALA A 280 -1.72 -6.16 14.20
C ALA A 280 -0.86 -7.14 13.40
N PHE A 281 -1.03 -8.44 13.62
CA PHE A 281 -0.39 -9.50 12.85
C PHE A 281 -0.69 -9.39 11.35
N LEU A 282 -1.96 -9.25 10.97
CA LEU A 282 -2.36 -9.18 9.56
C LEU A 282 -1.78 -7.95 8.86
N TRP A 283 -1.85 -6.78 9.49
CA TRP A 283 -1.28 -5.56 8.92
C TRP A 283 0.24 -5.56 8.89
N GLY A 284 0.89 -6.09 9.92
CA GLY A 284 2.33 -6.25 9.96
C GLY A 284 2.82 -7.17 8.84
N MET A 285 2.12 -8.28 8.60
CA MET A 285 2.48 -9.19 7.52
C MET A 285 2.21 -8.60 6.14
N LYS A 286 1.03 -8.04 5.90
CA LYS A 286 0.72 -7.35 4.64
C LYS A 286 1.80 -6.33 4.34
N ARG A 287 2.17 -5.49 5.32
CA ARG A 287 3.19 -4.48 5.08
C ARG A 287 4.58 -5.01 4.82
N ALA A 288 5.06 -5.96 5.62
CA ALA A 288 6.40 -6.49 5.41
C ALA A 288 6.54 -7.20 4.05
N LEU A 289 5.54 -7.97 3.62
CA LEU A 289 5.56 -8.63 2.31
C LEU A 289 5.54 -7.65 1.13
N PHE A 290 4.85 -6.51 1.28
CA PHE A 290 4.89 -5.44 0.28
C PHE A 290 6.21 -4.65 0.32
N SER A 291 6.82 -4.48 1.48
CA SER A 291 8.05 -3.68 1.65
C SER A 291 9.28 -4.41 1.08
N ASN A 292 9.58 -5.60 1.59
CA ASN A 292 10.80 -6.31 1.20
C ASN A 292 10.63 -7.25 -0.01
N GLU A 293 9.40 -7.35 -0.54
CA GLU A 293 9.04 -8.19 -1.69
C GLU A 293 9.47 -9.66 -1.55
N ALA A 294 9.64 -10.18 -0.34
CA ALA A 294 10.14 -11.53 -0.13
C ALA A 294 9.17 -12.58 -0.68
N GLY A 295 9.67 -13.43 -1.58
CA GLY A 295 8.87 -14.48 -2.22
C GLY A 295 8.04 -14.00 -3.42
N GLN A 296 8.09 -12.72 -3.79
CA GLN A 296 7.44 -12.20 -5.00
C GLN A 296 8.19 -12.57 -6.28
N GLY A 297 9.50 -12.82 -6.22
CA GLY A 297 10.32 -13.20 -7.38
C GLY A 297 10.79 -12.04 -8.27
N SER A 298 10.56 -10.78 -7.87
CA SER A 298 11.04 -9.56 -8.55
C SER A 298 12.55 -9.34 -8.40
N SER A 299 13.04 -9.22 -7.15
CA SER A 299 14.46 -8.97 -6.82
C SER A 299 15.46 -9.89 -7.54
N PRO A 300 15.20 -11.21 -7.71
CA PRO A 300 16.09 -12.09 -8.47
C PRO A 300 16.40 -11.62 -9.90
N ILE A 301 15.56 -10.78 -10.51
CA ILE A 301 15.79 -10.21 -11.83
C ILE A 301 17.00 -9.26 -11.79
N ALA A 302 17.11 -8.38 -10.79
CA ALA A 302 18.28 -7.50 -10.63
C ALA A 302 19.53 -8.30 -10.27
N HIS A 303 19.43 -9.18 -9.27
CA HIS A 303 20.57 -9.99 -8.81
C HIS A 303 21.13 -10.91 -9.90
N SER A 304 20.31 -11.32 -10.88
CA SER A 304 20.77 -12.10 -12.03
C SER A 304 21.84 -11.40 -12.87
N ALA A 305 21.96 -10.07 -12.77
CA ALA A 305 22.99 -9.27 -13.46
C ALA A 305 24.34 -9.22 -12.72
N ALA A 306 24.42 -9.72 -11.48
CA ALA A 306 25.63 -9.67 -10.67
C ALA A 306 26.77 -10.51 -11.25
N LYS A 307 28.01 -10.04 -11.11
CA LYS A 307 29.24 -10.79 -11.45
C LYS A 307 29.56 -11.80 -10.37
N THR A 308 29.30 -13.08 -10.65
CA THR A 308 29.68 -14.19 -9.78
C THR A 308 29.52 -15.53 -10.48
N ASP A 309 30.45 -16.45 -10.28
CA ASP A 309 30.32 -17.86 -10.66
C ASP A 309 29.52 -18.69 -9.64
N GLU A 310 29.44 -18.22 -8.40
CA GLU A 310 28.77 -18.89 -7.28
C GLU A 310 27.33 -18.38 -7.08
N PRO A 311 26.27 -19.17 -7.39
CA PRO A 311 24.88 -18.74 -7.25
C PRO A 311 24.48 -18.40 -5.81
N ALA A 312 24.99 -19.16 -4.85
CA ALA A 312 24.70 -18.97 -3.44
C ALA A 312 25.37 -17.71 -2.86
N ARG A 313 26.48 -17.23 -3.46
CA ARG A 313 27.15 -15.99 -3.08
C ARG A 313 26.17 -14.82 -3.21
N GLU A 314 25.52 -14.71 -4.37
CA GLU A 314 24.51 -13.68 -4.61
C GLU A 314 23.25 -13.87 -3.74
N GLY A 315 22.83 -15.11 -3.50
CA GLY A 315 21.72 -15.37 -2.58
C GLY A 315 21.98 -14.86 -1.16
N ILE A 316 23.23 -14.95 -0.67
CA ILE A 316 23.63 -14.40 0.63
C ILE A 316 23.56 -12.86 0.62
N VAL A 317 23.98 -12.22 -0.48
CA VAL A 317 23.87 -10.77 -0.67
C VAL A 317 22.41 -10.33 -0.64
N ALA A 318 21.54 -10.98 -1.41
CA ALA A 318 20.12 -10.68 -1.47
C ALA A 318 19.41 -10.87 -0.11
N GLY A 319 19.89 -11.80 0.71
CA GLY A 319 19.43 -11.97 2.09
C GLY A 319 19.57 -10.71 2.96
N LEU A 320 20.40 -9.73 2.58
CA LEU A 320 20.51 -8.43 3.24
C LEU A 320 19.34 -7.49 2.92
N GLU A 321 18.60 -7.69 1.83
CA GLU A 321 17.52 -6.79 1.43
C GLU A 321 16.46 -6.66 2.53
N PRO A 322 15.85 -7.76 3.04
CA PRO A 322 14.80 -7.63 4.06
C PRO A 322 15.34 -7.10 5.40
N PHE A 323 16.64 -7.28 5.67
CA PHE A 323 17.29 -6.68 6.84
C PHE A 323 17.38 -5.16 6.72
N ILE A 324 17.92 -4.65 5.62
CA ILE A 324 18.08 -3.20 5.40
C ILE A 324 16.69 -2.54 5.30
N ASP A 325 15.80 -3.11 4.51
CA ASP A 325 14.45 -2.60 4.28
C ASP A 325 13.60 -2.60 5.57
N THR A 326 13.36 -3.79 6.12
CA THR A 326 12.33 -3.96 7.14
C THR A 326 12.89 -3.78 8.55
N LEU A 327 14.05 -4.39 8.84
CA LEU A 327 14.61 -4.39 10.19
C LEU A 327 15.32 -3.08 10.53
N VAL A 328 15.85 -2.36 9.54
CA VAL A 328 16.50 -1.05 9.75
C VAL A 328 15.57 0.10 9.37
N VAL A 329 15.26 0.28 8.07
CA VAL A 329 14.54 1.49 7.61
C VAL A 329 13.12 1.54 8.17
N CYS A 330 12.34 0.47 8.01
CA CYS A 330 10.96 0.44 8.51
C CYS A 330 10.88 0.54 10.04
N THR A 331 11.80 -0.09 10.77
CA THR A 331 11.87 0.05 12.25
C THR A 331 12.10 1.49 12.67
N ILE A 332 13.05 2.18 12.03
CA ILE A 332 13.36 3.58 12.35
C ILE A 332 12.16 4.47 12.03
N THR A 333 11.50 4.29 10.88
CA THR A 333 10.24 4.98 10.54
C THR A 333 9.17 4.72 11.60
N ALA A 334 8.96 3.45 11.98
CA ALA A 334 7.95 3.08 12.98
C ALA A 334 8.24 3.75 14.33
N LEU A 335 9.50 3.75 14.78
CA LEU A 335 9.89 4.40 16.02
C LEU A 335 9.68 5.92 15.96
N VAL A 336 9.93 6.58 14.83
CA VAL A 336 9.62 8.02 14.67
C VAL A 336 8.12 8.26 14.81
N VAL A 337 7.29 7.46 14.12
CA VAL A 337 5.83 7.57 14.18
C VAL A 337 5.28 7.32 15.59
N LEU A 338 5.81 6.30 16.27
CA LEU A 338 5.39 5.92 17.62
C LEU A 338 5.85 6.92 18.68
N SER A 339 7.14 7.27 18.70
CA SER A 339 7.75 8.13 19.72
C SER A 339 7.22 9.57 19.70
N THR A 340 6.77 10.06 18.55
CA THR A 340 6.21 11.41 18.40
C THR A 340 4.71 11.48 18.69
N GLY A 341 4.06 10.32 18.88
CA GLY A 341 2.60 10.22 19.07
C GLY A 341 1.77 10.58 17.83
N ALA A 342 2.36 10.54 16.63
CA ALA A 342 1.65 10.89 15.40
C ALA A 342 0.51 9.91 15.06
N TRP A 343 0.73 8.63 15.37
CA TRP A 343 -0.24 7.56 15.10
C TRP A 343 -1.51 7.66 15.95
N ASN A 344 -1.41 8.09 17.21
CA ASN A 344 -2.51 8.34 18.15
C ASN A 344 -2.72 9.84 18.41
N ARG A 345 -2.46 10.66 17.40
CA ARG A 345 -2.52 12.13 17.47
C ARG A 345 -3.84 12.64 18.05
N ASP A 346 -3.74 13.72 18.80
CA ASP A 346 -4.88 14.47 19.33
C ASP A 346 -5.72 15.12 18.22
N ALA A 347 -6.93 15.52 18.58
CA ALA A 347 -7.80 16.29 17.71
C ALA A 347 -7.12 17.62 17.32
N ALA A 348 -7.19 17.99 16.04
CA ALA A 348 -6.64 19.25 15.55
C ALA A 348 -7.49 20.44 16.02
N SER A 349 -8.80 20.24 16.10
CA SER A 349 -9.80 21.13 16.69
C SER A 349 -10.91 20.31 17.33
N GLN A 350 -11.78 20.93 18.12
CA GLN A 350 -12.91 20.26 18.76
C GLN A 350 -14.19 21.05 18.50
N PHE A 351 -15.29 20.35 18.24
CA PHE A 351 -16.63 20.92 18.24
C PHE A 351 -17.12 21.13 19.68
N ASP A 352 -18.11 21.99 19.87
CA ASP A 352 -18.69 22.24 21.21
C ASP A 352 -19.36 20.99 21.80
N ALA A 353 -19.92 20.14 20.92
CA ALA A 353 -20.49 18.84 21.24
C ALA A 353 -20.22 17.86 20.10
N ALA A 354 -20.36 16.56 20.37
CA ALA A 354 -20.25 15.54 19.34
C ALA A 354 -21.31 15.79 18.24
N PRO A 355 -20.91 15.95 16.96
CA PRO A 355 -21.84 16.15 15.86
C PRO A 355 -22.87 15.02 15.76
N ASN A 356 -24.08 15.33 15.31
CA ASN A 356 -25.01 14.27 14.95
C ASN A 356 -24.59 13.70 13.59
N VAL A 357 -25.00 12.46 13.33
CA VAL A 357 -24.93 11.93 11.98
C VAL A 357 -26.27 12.12 11.29
N ILE A 358 -26.20 12.48 10.03
CA ILE A 358 -27.34 12.55 9.13
C ILE A 358 -27.08 11.60 7.97
N ILE A 359 -28.14 11.21 7.28
CA ILE A 359 -27.99 10.50 6.02
C ILE A 359 -27.35 11.46 5.01
N GLY A 360 -26.15 11.11 4.55
CA GLY A 360 -25.37 11.86 3.58
C GLY A 360 -25.65 11.51 2.13
N ASN A 361 -26.50 10.50 1.88
CA ASN A 361 -27.06 10.30 0.55
C ASN A 361 -27.95 11.51 0.20
N THR A 362 -27.59 12.16 -0.90
CA THR A 362 -28.30 13.25 -1.57
C THR A 362 -29.80 13.02 -1.56
N VAL A 363 -30.59 14.08 -1.36
CA VAL A 363 -32.01 14.08 -1.73
C VAL A 363 -32.07 13.84 -3.25
N VAL A 364 -32.59 12.71 -3.69
CA VAL A 364 -32.53 12.32 -5.13
C VAL A 364 -33.79 12.77 -5.88
N ALA A 365 -34.80 13.19 -5.13
CA ALA A 365 -35.99 13.87 -5.58
C ALA A 365 -36.61 14.65 -4.40
N GLU A 366 -36.99 15.91 -4.61
CA GLU A 366 -38.01 16.51 -3.74
C GLU A 366 -39.36 15.88 -4.11
N LEU A 367 -40.02 15.26 -3.14
CA LEU A 367 -41.38 14.81 -3.32
C LEU A 367 -42.31 16.02 -3.14
N ALA A 368 -43.06 16.36 -4.19
CA ALA A 368 -44.07 17.42 -4.12
C ALA A 368 -45.15 17.09 -3.06
N GLU A 369 -45.40 15.80 -2.84
CA GLU A 369 -46.36 15.29 -1.85
C GLU A 369 -45.83 14.02 -1.17
N ALA A 370 -46.22 13.83 0.09
CA ALA A 370 -45.95 12.65 0.88
C ALA A 370 -46.54 11.37 0.23
N PRO A 371 -45.81 10.24 0.17
CA PRO A 371 -46.36 9.00 -0.34
C PRO A 371 -47.46 8.45 0.57
N ALA A 372 -48.52 7.93 -0.02
CA ALA A 372 -49.60 7.29 0.71
C ALA A 372 -49.15 5.93 1.28
N PHE A 373 -49.43 5.71 2.56
CA PHE A 373 -49.25 4.43 3.24
C PHE A 373 -50.61 3.77 3.46
N THR A 374 -50.72 2.50 3.13
CA THR A 374 -51.88 1.67 3.48
C THR A 374 -51.45 0.66 4.54
N ILE A 375 -52.16 0.61 5.66
CA ILE A 375 -51.87 -0.35 6.73
C ILE A 375 -53.00 -1.38 6.77
N GLU A 376 -52.67 -2.65 6.51
CA GLU A 376 -53.59 -3.78 6.62
C GLU A 376 -52.92 -4.93 7.39
N ASN A 377 -53.59 -5.49 8.39
CA ASN A 377 -53.12 -6.66 9.17
C ASN A 377 -51.68 -6.54 9.72
N GLY A 378 -51.30 -5.36 10.22
CA GLY A 378 -49.95 -5.14 10.77
C GLY A 378 -48.85 -5.00 9.71
N ARG A 379 -49.20 -4.78 8.44
CA ARG A 379 -48.26 -4.46 7.36
C ARG A 379 -48.57 -3.10 6.74
N ALA A 380 -47.55 -2.28 6.61
CA ALA A 380 -47.59 -1.01 5.90
C ALA A 380 -47.05 -1.20 4.47
N SER A 381 -47.93 -0.99 3.48
CA SER A 381 -47.59 -0.97 2.05
C SER A 381 -47.48 0.48 1.55
N ILE A 382 -46.51 0.72 0.67
CA ILE A 382 -46.21 2.06 0.14
C ILE A 382 -46.56 2.12 -1.34
N ALA A 383 -47.33 3.14 -1.73
CA ALA A 383 -47.62 3.38 -3.14
C ALA A 383 -46.33 3.71 -3.93
N PRO A 384 -46.16 3.20 -5.16
CA PRO A 384 -45.00 3.53 -5.98
C PRO A 384 -44.84 5.03 -6.20
N ILE A 385 -43.60 5.52 -6.15
CA ILE A 385 -43.30 6.97 -6.17
C ILE A 385 -42.68 7.37 -7.50
N ASN A 386 -43.20 8.41 -8.16
CA ASN A 386 -42.59 8.95 -9.39
C ASN A 386 -41.30 9.72 -9.08
N LEU A 387 -40.26 9.50 -9.86
CA LEU A 387 -38.96 10.12 -9.75
C LEU A 387 -38.74 11.19 -10.85
N PRO A 388 -37.94 12.24 -10.60
CA PRO A 388 -37.59 13.25 -11.60
C PRO A 388 -36.79 12.61 -12.75
N GLU A 389 -36.76 13.26 -13.92
CA GLU A 389 -36.06 12.72 -15.10
C GLU A 389 -34.56 12.49 -14.87
N LYS A 390 -33.93 13.35 -14.04
CA LYS A 390 -32.51 13.27 -13.66
C LYS A 390 -32.33 13.38 -12.15
N LYS A 391 -31.28 12.76 -11.63
CA LYS A 391 -30.86 12.81 -10.22
C LYS A 391 -30.13 14.11 -9.93
N LEU A 392 -30.45 14.73 -8.81
CA LEU A 392 -29.71 15.90 -8.30
C LEU A 392 -28.25 15.55 -7.97
N PRO A 393 -27.31 16.50 -8.15
CA PRO A 393 -25.91 16.32 -7.79
C PRO A 393 -25.72 16.15 -6.27
N ALA A 394 -24.68 15.40 -5.88
CA ALA A 394 -24.45 15.03 -4.49
C ALA A 394 -24.09 16.18 -3.54
N ASP A 395 -23.43 17.22 -4.06
CA ASP A 395 -23.21 18.47 -3.35
C ASP A 395 -23.68 19.62 -4.27
N PRO A 396 -24.80 20.29 -3.95
CA PRO A 396 -25.29 21.40 -4.77
C PRO A 396 -24.32 22.59 -4.84
N ARG A 397 -23.27 22.61 -4.00
CA ARG A 397 -22.20 23.63 -4.02
C ARG A 397 -21.01 23.25 -4.90
N ASP A 398 -20.90 22.00 -5.38
CA ASP A 398 -19.84 21.60 -6.31
C ASP A 398 -20.28 21.78 -7.77
N ALA A 399 -19.88 22.91 -8.36
CA ALA A 399 -20.20 23.28 -9.74
C ALA A 399 -19.70 22.30 -10.83
N ARG A 400 -18.90 21.28 -10.49
CA ARG A 400 -18.49 20.21 -11.44
C ARG A 400 -19.41 18.99 -11.41
N SER A 401 -20.34 18.92 -10.46
CA SER A 401 -21.26 17.80 -10.33
C SER A 401 -22.50 18.04 -11.21
N GLU A 402 -22.58 17.33 -12.33
CA GLU A 402 -23.74 17.39 -13.21
C GLU A 402 -24.85 16.41 -12.74
N PRO A 403 -26.13 16.74 -12.97
CA PRO A 403 -27.24 15.80 -12.76
C PRO A 403 -27.05 14.51 -13.56
N SER A 404 -27.33 13.35 -12.95
CA SER A 404 -27.06 12.04 -13.55
C SER A 404 -28.33 11.24 -13.85
N ASP A 405 -28.27 10.29 -14.78
CA ASP A 405 -29.44 9.47 -15.17
C ASP A 405 -29.73 8.35 -14.15
N TRP A 406 -31.00 7.94 -14.06
CA TRP A 406 -31.45 6.77 -13.31
C TRP A 406 -31.06 5.45 -13.99
N LYS A 407 -30.73 4.44 -13.18
CA LYS A 407 -30.50 3.07 -13.64
C LYS A 407 -31.70 2.19 -13.25
N ALA A 408 -32.14 1.32 -14.15
CA ALA A 408 -33.18 0.34 -13.82
C ALA A 408 -32.69 -0.61 -12.72
N ARG A 409 -33.57 -0.91 -11.75
CA ARG A 409 -33.30 -1.68 -10.53
C ARG A 409 -32.31 -1.05 -9.56
N GLU A 410 -31.99 0.23 -9.73
CA GLU A 410 -31.24 1.00 -8.74
C GLU A 410 -32.01 1.04 -7.42
N ALA A 411 -31.31 0.90 -6.30
CA ALA A 411 -31.94 0.95 -5.00
C ALA A 411 -32.23 2.40 -4.59
N VAL A 412 -33.40 2.62 -3.99
CA VAL A 412 -33.82 3.87 -3.37
C VAL A 412 -34.26 3.61 -1.94
N MET A 413 -34.33 4.66 -1.14
CA MET A 413 -34.61 4.60 0.28
C MET A 413 -35.64 5.66 0.64
N LEU A 414 -36.75 5.23 1.22
CA LEU A 414 -37.72 6.11 1.83
C LEU A 414 -37.44 6.19 3.34
N VAL A 415 -37.37 7.42 3.85
CA VAL A 415 -37.28 7.71 5.28
C VAL A 415 -38.69 8.05 5.78
N ALA A 416 -39.19 7.26 6.72
CA ALA A 416 -40.46 7.46 7.38
C ALA A 416 -40.27 7.47 8.90
N THR A 417 -41.19 8.09 9.62
CA THR A 417 -41.25 8.06 11.09
C THR A 417 -42.45 7.24 11.51
N LEU A 418 -42.22 6.12 12.20
CA LEU A 418 -43.27 5.37 12.89
C LEU A 418 -43.58 6.06 14.21
N THR A 419 -44.85 6.35 14.46
CA THR A 419 -45.35 6.89 15.72
C THR A 419 -46.29 5.86 16.35
N HIS A 420 -45.94 5.32 17.51
CA HIS A 420 -46.78 4.37 18.26
C HIS A 420 -46.83 4.74 19.74
N GLU A 421 -48.07 4.94 20.23
CA GLU A 421 -48.49 5.33 21.59
C GLU A 421 -47.88 6.62 22.16
N ASP A 422 -46.56 6.83 22.08
CA ASP A 422 -45.83 8.09 22.33
C ASP A 422 -44.35 8.02 21.84
N SER A 423 -43.96 6.95 21.15
CA SER A 423 -42.60 6.74 20.63
C SER A 423 -42.51 7.09 19.15
N GLN A 424 -41.48 7.86 18.77
CA GLN A 424 -41.15 8.15 17.38
C GLN A 424 -39.88 7.40 16.99
N THR A 425 -39.99 6.50 16.02
CA THR A 425 -38.85 5.72 15.54
C THR A 425 -38.68 5.95 14.03
N PRO A 426 -37.51 6.41 13.56
CA PRO A 426 -37.25 6.50 12.13
C PRO A 426 -37.10 5.09 11.54
N VAL A 427 -37.73 4.88 10.39
CA VAL A 427 -37.67 3.63 9.62
C VAL A 427 -37.20 3.94 8.20
N TYR A 428 -36.32 3.08 7.71
CA TYR A 428 -35.67 3.18 6.42
C TYR A 428 -36.16 2.03 5.54
N ILE A 429 -36.81 2.38 4.45
CA ILE A 429 -37.48 1.40 3.59
C ILE A 429 -36.79 1.41 2.25
N VAL A 430 -36.19 0.28 1.89
CA VAL A 430 -35.50 0.13 0.62
C VAL A 430 -36.53 -0.16 -0.47
N GLY A 431 -36.36 0.50 -1.61
CA GLY A 431 -37.14 0.29 -2.80
C GLY A 431 -36.25 0.15 -4.03
N LYS A 432 -36.85 -0.20 -5.16
CA LYS A 432 -36.17 -0.40 -6.44
C LYS A 432 -36.75 0.52 -7.49
N VAL A 433 -35.86 1.08 -8.30
CA VAL A 433 -36.22 1.93 -9.42
C VAL A 433 -36.70 1.07 -10.58
N SER A 434 -37.92 1.31 -11.05
CA SER A 434 -38.49 0.76 -12.28
C SER A 434 -38.74 1.88 -13.29
N LYS A 435 -38.84 1.54 -14.57
CA LYS A 435 -39.22 2.49 -15.63
C LYS A 435 -40.52 2.01 -16.25
N ASP A 436 -41.58 2.80 -16.09
CA ASP A 436 -42.91 2.51 -16.63
C ASP A 436 -43.39 3.68 -17.49
N ASN A 437 -43.82 3.41 -18.72
CA ASN A 437 -44.31 4.41 -19.68
C ASN A 437 -43.46 5.69 -19.79
N ASN A 438 -42.13 5.52 -19.82
CA ASN A 438 -41.13 6.58 -19.92
C ASN A 438 -40.94 7.45 -18.66
N THR A 439 -41.57 7.11 -17.55
CA THR A 439 -41.39 7.74 -16.24
C THR A 439 -40.62 6.80 -15.30
N TRP A 440 -39.66 7.34 -14.56
CA TRP A 440 -38.95 6.59 -13.53
C TRP A 440 -39.82 6.49 -12.26
N ARG A 441 -39.91 5.31 -11.67
CA ARG A 441 -40.67 5.04 -10.45
C ARG A 441 -39.85 4.27 -9.42
N ALA A 442 -40.20 4.41 -8.16
CA ALA A 442 -39.63 3.70 -7.04
C ALA A 442 -40.70 2.81 -6.39
N GLU A 443 -40.45 1.50 -6.33
CA GLU A 443 -41.31 0.51 -5.66
C GLU A 443 -40.65 0.06 -4.36
N PHE A 444 -41.36 0.09 -3.24
CA PHE A 444 -40.82 -0.21 -1.90
C PHE A 444 -41.35 -1.53 -1.36
N ASP A 445 -40.53 -2.22 -0.58
CA ASP A 445 -40.96 -3.44 0.11
C ASP A 445 -41.90 -3.09 1.30
N ASP A 446 -42.86 -3.99 1.59
CA ASP A 446 -43.77 -3.85 2.73
C ASP A 446 -43.02 -3.91 4.06
N VAL A 447 -43.50 -3.15 5.05
CA VAL A 447 -42.91 -3.12 6.40
C VAL A 447 -43.90 -3.62 7.43
N ASP A 448 -43.46 -4.57 8.26
CA ASP A 448 -44.25 -5.03 9.40
C ASP A 448 -44.28 -3.91 10.48
N VAL A 449 -45.48 -3.49 10.89
CA VAL A 449 -45.70 -2.40 11.85
C VAL A 449 -46.67 -2.85 12.96
N PRO A 450 -46.43 -2.48 14.24
CA PRO A 450 -47.38 -2.77 15.32
C PRO A 450 -48.77 -2.16 15.04
N GLU A 451 -49.84 -2.84 15.45
CA GLU A 451 -51.21 -2.31 15.33
C GLU A 451 -51.34 -0.97 16.08
N GLY A 452 -51.94 0.02 15.41
CA GLY A 452 -52.08 1.40 15.92
C GLY A 452 -50.92 2.34 15.60
N THR A 453 -49.91 1.90 14.84
CA THR A 453 -48.78 2.75 14.42
C THR A 453 -49.18 3.71 13.31
N LEU A 454 -48.90 5.01 13.47
CA LEU A 454 -49.00 6.01 12.41
C LEU A 454 -47.66 6.11 11.67
N VAL A 455 -47.69 6.10 10.34
CA VAL A 455 -46.50 6.33 9.52
C VAL A 455 -46.51 7.76 8.99
N VAL A 456 -45.57 8.59 9.46
CA VAL A 456 -45.40 9.96 8.98
C VAL A 456 -44.26 9.98 7.95
N PRO A 457 -44.53 10.27 6.67
CA PRO A 457 -43.49 10.37 5.65
C PRO A 457 -42.56 11.56 5.89
N THR A 458 -41.25 11.38 5.72
CA THR A 458 -40.29 12.48 5.92
C THR A 458 -39.48 12.81 4.66
N THR A 459 -38.81 11.87 3.96
CA THR A 459 -38.05 12.16 2.70
C THR A 459 -37.70 10.90 1.87
N LEU A 460 -37.45 11.03 0.56
CA LEU A 460 -36.97 9.95 -0.34
C LEU A 460 -35.53 10.21 -0.83
N ARG A 461 -34.68 9.18 -0.79
CA ARG A 461 -33.22 9.21 -1.03
C ARG A 461 -32.81 8.02 -1.92
N ALA A 462 -31.66 8.00 -2.58
CA ALA A 462 -31.21 6.85 -3.40
C ALA A 462 -29.88 6.25 -2.91
N GLY A 463 -29.73 4.92 -3.06
CA GLY A 463 -28.55 4.15 -2.66
C GLY A 463 -28.87 2.69 -2.27
N GLU A 464 -27.91 1.76 -2.45
CA GLU A 464 -28.02 0.34 -2.06
C GLU A 464 -28.00 0.11 -0.54
N GLU A 465 -27.38 1.02 0.23
CA GLU A 465 -27.33 1.04 1.70
C GLU A 465 -27.38 2.50 2.22
N PRO A 466 -27.84 2.77 3.47
CA PRO A 466 -27.81 4.12 4.02
C PRO A 466 -26.36 4.57 4.18
N ALA A 467 -26.02 5.73 3.65
CA ALA A 467 -24.70 6.33 3.88
C ALA A 467 -24.82 7.54 4.81
N TRP A 468 -23.96 7.59 5.81
CA TRP A 468 -24.01 8.57 6.90
C TRP A 468 -22.87 9.57 6.78
N ILE A 469 -23.14 10.82 7.14
CA ILE A 469 -22.15 11.90 7.28
C ILE A 469 -22.43 12.69 8.56
N PRO A 470 -21.42 13.33 9.16
CA PRO A 470 -21.64 14.33 10.20
C PRO A 470 -22.48 15.52 9.69
N ASP A 471 -23.33 16.08 10.55
CA ASP A 471 -24.21 17.23 10.25
C ASP A 471 -23.46 18.57 10.19
N VAL A 472 -22.26 18.63 10.77
CA VAL A 472 -21.38 19.81 10.75
C VAL A 472 -20.63 19.92 9.43
N THR A 473 -20.60 21.12 8.84
CA THR A 473 -19.87 21.38 7.58
C THR A 473 -18.87 22.53 7.69
N VAL A 474 -18.77 23.19 8.84
CA VAL A 474 -17.81 24.28 9.06
C VAL A 474 -16.63 23.75 9.89
N PRO A 475 -15.39 23.85 9.40
CA PRO A 475 -14.23 23.42 10.18
C PRO A 475 -13.96 24.42 11.31
N VAL A 476 -13.86 23.90 12.54
CA VAL A 476 -13.46 24.69 13.72
C VAL A 476 -11.97 25.03 13.62
N ALA A 477 -11.56 26.24 14.00
CA ALA A 477 -10.15 26.63 13.96
C ALA A 477 -9.26 25.66 14.76
N LYS A 478 -8.07 25.34 14.22
CA LYS A 478 -7.11 24.48 14.90
C LYS A 478 -6.64 25.10 16.22
N SER A 479 -6.41 24.26 17.23
CA SER A 479 -5.77 24.70 18.47
C SER A 479 -4.39 25.31 18.18
N PRO A 480 -3.88 26.25 19.00
CA PRO A 480 -2.56 26.86 18.78
C PRO A 480 -1.42 25.82 18.62
N ASN A 481 -1.48 24.73 19.39
CA ASN A 481 -0.51 23.64 19.29
C ASN A 481 -0.62 22.88 17.97
N ALA A 482 -1.84 22.55 17.52
CA ALA A 482 -2.05 21.87 16.24
C ALA A 482 -1.71 22.77 15.04
N ALA A 483 -2.00 24.07 15.15
CA ALA A 483 -1.65 25.08 14.16
C ALA A 483 -0.13 25.28 14.04
N ARG A 484 0.64 25.16 15.13
CA ARG A 484 2.11 25.22 15.08
C ARG A 484 2.71 24.09 14.24
N ILE A 485 2.09 22.91 14.28
CA ILE A 485 2.61 21.70 13.62
C ILE A 485 2.15 21.61 12.17
N SER A 486 0.90 22.00 11.87
CA SER A 486 0.27 21.77 10.56
C SER A 486 -0.32 23.03 9.91
N ASN A 487 -0.04 24.22 10.46
CA ASN A 487 -0.65 25.50 10.08
C ASN A 487 -2.19 25.51 10.17
N VAL A 488 -2.84 26.61 9.78
CA VAL A 488 -4.31 26.68 9.66
C VAL A 488 -4.86 25.66 8.65
N TRP A 489 -6.16 25.40 8.70
CA TRP A 489 -6.85 24.59 7.69
C TRP A 489 -6.65 25.12 6.28
N ARG A 490 -6.41 24.22 5.33
CA ARG A 490 -6.19 24.54 3.92
C ARG A 490 -7.17 23.79 3.03
N PRO A 491 -7.47 24.31 1.83
CA PRO A 491 -8.21 23.56 0.83
C PRO A 491 -7.50 22.24 0.51
N ASN A 492 -8.26 21.14 0.54
CA ASN A 492 -7.86 19.75 0.40
C ASN A 492 -7.20 19.09 1.62
N ASP A 493 -7.14 19.75 2.79
CA ASP A 493 -6.78 19.05 4.02
C ASP A 493 -7.77 17.91 4.28
N GLY A 494 -7.25 16.69 4.46
CA GLY A 494 -8.05 15.56 4.91
C GLY A 494 -8.43 15.72 6.38
N VAL A 495 -9.69 15.46 6.71
CA VAL A 495 -10.20 15.48 8.08
C VAL A 495 -10.96 14.20 8.39
N LEU A 496 -11.03 13.83 9.65
CA LEU A 496 -11.85 12.72 10.11
C LEU A 496 -12.46 12.99 11.47
N VAL A 497 -13.59 12.32 11.73
CA VAL A 497 -14.16 12.12 13.07
C VAL A 497 -14.20 10.64 13.39
N ILE A 498 -14.20 10.31 14.67
CA ILE A 498 -14.29 8.93 15.14
C ILE A 498 -15.76 8.63 15.41
N ALA A 499 -16.25 7.53 14.82
CA ALA A 499 -17.63 7.13 14.95
C ALA A 499 -17.74 5.66 15.34
N ARG A 500 -18.63 5.37 16.28
CA ARG A 500 -19.03 4.05 16.73
C ARG A 500 -20.22 3.58 15.90
N GLY A 501 -20.09 2.43 15.25
CA GLY A 501 -21.15 1.81 14.47
C GLY A 501 -21.20 0.31 14.71
N GLU A 502 -21.55 -0.44 13.67
CA GLU A 502 -21.63 -1.91 13.74
C GLU A 502 -20.29 -2.55 14.11
N PHE A 503 -20.38 -3.68 14.83
CA PHE A 503 -19.21 -4.46 15.21
C PHE A 503 -18.50 -5.01 13.97
N ASN A 504 -17.29 -4.53 13.74
CA ASN A 504 -16.44 -5.00 12.65
C ASN A 504 -15.69 -6.26 13.11
N LYS A 505 -16.06 -7.42 12.54
CA LYS A 505 -15.44 -8.71 12.84
C LYS A 505 -13.95 -8.80 12.49
N GLN A 506 -13.45 -7.97 11.58
CA GLN A 506 -12.03 -7.97 11.18
C GLN A 506 -11.16 -7.22 12.20
N THR A 507 -11.63 -6.07 12.68
CA THR A 507 -10.91 -5.27 13.69
C THR A 507 -11.23 -5.73 15.12
N GLY A 508 -12.37 -6.40 15.31
CA GLY A 508 -12.93 -6.76 16.60
C GLY A 508 -13.50 -5.56 17.37
N ARG A 509 -13.91 -4.49 16.67
CA ARG A 509 -14.29 -3.20 17.26
C ARG A 509 -15.48 -2.56 16.55
N GLU A 510 -16.16 -1.66 17.25
CA GLU A 510 -17.27 -0.84 16.73
C GLU A 510 -16.81 0.54 16.22
N LEU A 511 -15.59 0.97 16.60
CA LEU A 511 -15.03 2.25 16.21
C LEU A 511 -14.54 2.22 14.75
N GLY A 512 -14.77 3.31 14.03
CA GLY A 512 -14.28 3.55 12.68
C GLY A 512 -14.17 5.04 12.36
N TRP A 513 -13.41 5.37 11.32
CA TRP A 513 -13.30 6.75 10.85
C TRP A 513 -14.47 7.13 9.94
N MET A 514 -14.95 8.36 10.05
CA MET A 514 -15.71 9.04 9.01
C MET A 514 -14.84 10.15 8.44
N ASN A 515 -14.43 10.00 7.18
CA ASN A 515 -13.44 10.87 6.54
C ASN A 515 -14.14 12.00 5.78
N GLY A 516 -13.49 13.13 5.65
CA GLY A 516 -13.90 14.27 4.85
C GLY A 516 -12.69 15.02 4.33
N SER A 517 -12.93 16.07 3.55
CA SER A 517 -11.88 16.96 3.08
C SER A 517 -12.33 18.41 3.17
N ILE A 518 -11.41 19.28 3.49
CA ILE A 518 -11.68 20.71 3.48
C ILE A 518 -11.76 21.19 2.04
N LYS A 519 -12.81 21.92 1.73
CA LYS A 519 -13.04 22.60 0.46
C LYS A 519 -13.12 24.09 0.72
N GLN A 520 -12.93 24.83 -0.36
CA GLN A 520 -13.05 26.28 -0.33
C GLN A 520 -14.18 26.67 -1.27
N ASP A 521 -15.11 27.46 -0.75
CA ASP A 521 -16.16 28.06 -1.55
C ASP A 521 -15.53 29.06 -2.53
N LYS A 522 -16.03 29.08 -3.76
CA LYS A 522 -15.48 29.95 -4.81
C LYS A 522 -15.89 31.40 -4.62
N ASP A 523 -17.08 31.63 -4.06
CA ASP A 523 -17.71 32.95 -4.03
C ASP A 523 -17.18 33.80 -2.88
N ASP A 524 -17.08 33.23 -1.67
CA ASP A 524 -16.67 33.96 -0.47
C ASP A 524 -15.31 33.50 0.11
N GLN A 525 -14.66 32.52 -0.52
CA GLN A 525 -13.38 31.93 -0.09
C GLN A 525 -13.44 31.24 1.28
N SER A 526 -14.63 31.02 1.85
CA SER A 526 -14.81 30.33 3.13
C SER A 526 -14.46 28.85 3.02
N LEU A 527 -14.00 28.26 4.13
CA LEU A 527 -13.66 26.85 4.20
C LEU A 527 -14.86 26.05 4.72
N TYR A 528 -15.14 24.91 4.09
CA TYR A 528 -16.15 23.96 4.52
C TYR A 528 -15.63 22.52 4.45
N ILE A 529 -16.23 21.62 5.23
CA ILE A 529 -15.93 20.19 5.23
C ILE A 529 -16.88 19.49 4.26
N SER A 530 -16.30 18.81 3.28
CA SER A 530 -16.98 17.86 2.41
C SER A 530 -16.73 16.45 2.95
N TRP A 531 -17.72 15.88 3.63
CA TRP A 531 -17.66 14.52 4.15
C TRP A 531 -17.79 13.46 3.06
N LEU A 532 -17.08 12.35 3.21
CA LEU A 532 -17.27 11.15 2.41
C LEU A 532 -18.39 10.32 3.06
N PRO A 533 -19.48 10.00 2.33
CA PRO A 533 -20.55 9.18 2.86
C PRO A 533 -20.04 7.80 3.30
N ARG A 534 -20.42 7.36 4.49
CA ARG A 534 -20.08 6.04 5.03
C ARG A 534 -21.29 5.11 4.99
N PRO A 535 -21.32 4.10 4.09
CA PRO A 535 -22.37 3.07 4.08
C PRO A 535 -22.41 2.31 5.41
N SER A 536 -23.61 2.16 5.99
CA SER A 536 -23.88 1.36 7.19
C SER A 536 -25.38 1.12 7.32
N GLN A 537 -25.82 -0.08 7.72
CA GLN A 537 -27.25 -0.37 7.89
C GLN A 537 -27.83 0.38 9.08
N LEU A 538 -27.06 0.49 10.18
CA LEU A 538 -27.41 1.30 11.34
C LEU A 538 -26.70 2.67 11.35
N PRO A 539 -27.34 3.74 11.88
CA PRO A 539 -26.70 5.03 12.08
C PRO A 539 -25.50 4.91 13.02
N PRO A 540 -24.29 5.35 12.61
CA PRO A 540 -23.16 5.45 13.52
C PRO A 540 -23.37 6.61 14.48
N THR A 541 -22.73 6.57 15.64
CA THR A 541 -22.70 7.68 16.61
C THR A 541 -21.29 8.26 16.66
N ILE A 542 -21.13 9.58 16.68
CA ILE A 542 -19.80 10.17 16.83
C ILE A 542 -19.31 9.92 18.27
N ASP A 543 -18.12 9.33 18.41
CA ASP A 543 -17.59 8.85 19.70
C ASP A 543 -17.04 10.01 20.55
N ASP A 544 -16.46 11.03 19.91
CA ASP A 544 -15.90 12.22 20.56
C ASP A 544 -16.04 13.48 19.70
N PRO A 545 -16.07 14.70 20.29
CA PRO A 545 -16.23 15.95 19.55
C PRO A 545 -14.97 16.39 18.78
N GLY A 546 -13.92 15.57 18.71
CA GLY A 546 -12.68 15.89 18.03
C GLY A 546 -12.78 15.87 16.51
N LEU A 547 -12.25 16.90 15.87
CA LEU A 547 -11.93 16.92 14.45
C LEU A 547 -10.44 16.65 14.27
N TYR A 548 -10.12 15.49 13.71
CA TYR A 548 -8.75 15.03 13.52
C TYR A 548 -8.30 15.29 12.08
N MET A 549 -6.99 15.44 11.88
CA MET A 549 -6.45 15.40 10.51
C MET A 549 -6.46 13.97 10.00
N ASP A 550 -7.00 13.74 8.80
CA ASP A 550 -6.89 12.47 8.07
C ASP A 550 -5.53 12.40 7.37
N LEU A 551 -4.51 12.03 8.14
CA LEU A 551 -3.17 11.83 7.64
C LEU A 551 -2.98 10.35 7.30
N LYS A 552 -2.71 10.08 6.03
CA LYS A 552 -2.42 8.74 5.52
C LYS A 552 -1.02 8.68 4.92
N GLY A 553 -0.41 7.50 4.95
CA GLY A 553 0.82 7.25 4.22
C GLY A 553 1.95 8.22 4.56
N ALA A 554 2.53 8.82 3.52
CA ALA A 554 3.69 9.70 3.66
C ALA A 554 3.36 10.97 4.46
N ALA A 555 2.12 11.47 4.38
CA ALA A 555 1.69 12.64 5.13
C ALA A 555 1.69 12.40 6.65
N LEU A 556 1.34 11.20 7.11
CA LEU A 556 1.42 10.84 8.53
C LEU A 556 2.88 10.79 9.02
N THR A 557 3.78 10.29 8.19
CA THR A 557 5.22 10.28 8.49
C THR A 557 5.78 11.70 8.47
N GLY A 558 5.45 12.52 7.48
CA GLY A 558 5.78 13.95 7.45
C GLY A 558 5.33 14.67 8.71
N HIS A 559 4.08 14.44 9.13
CA HIS A 559 3.57 14.99 10.38
C HIS A 559 4.35 14.51 11.61
N ALA A 560 4.79 13.26 11.67
CA ALA A 560 5.63 12.76 12.76
C ALA A 560 6.95 13.54 12.86
N PHE A 561 7.60 13.81 11.73
CA PHE A 561 8.81 14.65 11.70
C PHE A 561 8.51 16.11 12.10
N ASP A 562 7.41 16.69 11.60
CA ASP A 562 6.99 18.06 11.91
C ASP A 562 6.61 18.25 13.39
N ARG A 563 6.13 17.19 14.08
CA ARG A 563 5.88 17.20 15.53
C ARG A 563 7.16 17.36 16.34
N ALA A 564 8.27 16.77 15.88
CA ALA A 564 9.56 16.86 16.56
C ALA A 564 10.25 18.19 16.25
N VAL A 565 10.33 18.55 14.96
CA VAL A 565 10.91 19.82 14.49
C VAL A 565 9.98 20.40 13.43
N PRO A 566 9.28 21.53 13.72
CA PRO A 566 8.37 22.14 12.76
C PRO A 566 9.03 22.43 11.42
N GLY A 567 8.45 21.93 10.33
CA GLY A 567 8.93 22.09 8.96
C GLY A 567 9.96 21.04 8.52
N LEU A 568 10.48 20.20 9.42
CA LEU A 568 11.42 19.14 9.04
C LEU A 568 10.76 18.10 8.11
N GLY A 569 9.51 17.72 8.40
CA GLY A 569 8.72 16.80 7.59
C GLY A 569 8.48 17.35 6.19
N GLN A 570 8.05 18.61 6.12
CA GLN A 570 7.84 19.32 4.85
C GLN A 570 9.03 19.21 3.88
N TRP A 571 10.26 19.39 4.37
CA TRP A 571 11.45 19.36 3.50
C TRP A 571 12.00 17.95 3.32
N VAL A 572 12.30 17.27 4.42
CA VAL A 572 13.01 15.97 4.38
C VAL A 572 12.12 14.89 3.81
N VAL A 573 10.86 14.79 4.24
CA VAL A 573 9.97 13.71 3.77
C VAL A 573 9.60 13.94 2.31
N THR A 574 9.34 15.17 1.86
CA THR A 574 9.11 15.45 0.44
C THR A 574 10.32 15.06 -0.41
N LEU A 575 11.54 15.47 -0.04
CA LEU A 575 12.75 15.12 -0.78
C LEU A 575 12.99 13.60 -0.78
N ALA A 576 12.82 12.94 0.37
CA ALA A 576 12.92 11.49 0.47
C ALA A 576 11.90 10.79 -0.43
N CYS A 577 10.65 11.27 -0.46
CA CYS A 577 9.61 10.72 -1.33
C CYS A 577 10.01 10.77 -2.81
N TRP A 578 10.56 11.89 -3.28
CA TRP A 578 11.07 12.02 -4.65
C TRP A 578 12.21 11.05 -4.96
N LEU A 579 13.20 10.94 -4.06
CA LEU A 579 14.37 10.08 -4.26
C LEU A 579 13.99 8.60 -4.26
N PHE A 580 13.17 8.17 -3.29
CA PHE A 580 12.71 6.80 -3.15
C PHE A 580 11.79 6.40 -4.31
N ALA A 581 10.85 7.27 -4.72
CA ALA A 581 10.01 7.00 -5.88
C ALA A 581 10.85 6.87 -7.16
N LEU A 582 11.79 7.79 -7.41
CA LEU A 582 12.68 7.74 -8.57
C LEU A 582 13.48 6.43 -8.59
N SER A 583 14.06 6.02 -7.46
CA SER A 583 14.83 4.77 -7.40
C SER A 583 13.95 3.54 -7.68
N THR A 584 12.74 3.49 -7.12
CA THR A 584 11.79 2.39 -7.36
C THR A 584 11.36 2.31 -8.81
N ILE A 585 11.02 3.43 -9.44
CA ILE A 585 10.66 3.49 -10.87
C ILE A 585 11.81 2.99 -11.75
N ILE A 586 13.05 3.34 -11.42
CA ILE A 586 14.23 2.88 -12.17
C ILE A 586 14.39 1.35 -12.07
N ALA A 587 14.28 0.78 -10.85
CA ALA A 587 14.44 -0.66 -10.64
C ALA A 587 13.33 -1.48 -11.31
N TRP A 588 12.08 -1.07 -11.12
CA TRP A 588 10.92 -1.77 -11.68
C TRP A 588 10.88 -1.67 -13.21
N SER A 589 11.39 -0.58 -13.80
CA SER A 589 11.61 -0.52 -15.25
C SER A 589 12.48 -1.67 -15.76
N TYR A 590 13.53 -2.06 -15.01
CA TYR A 590 14.40 -3.17 -15.40
C TYR A 590 13.70 -4.52 -15.23
N TYR A 591 12.90 -4.68 -14.17
CA TYR A 591 12.12 -5.90 -13.96
C TYR A 591 11.14 -6.16 -15.11
N GLY A 592 10.39 -5.13 -15.52
CA GLY A 592 9.53 -5.21 -16.68
C GLY A 592 10.30 -5.37 -17.99
N GLU A 593 11.46 -4.73 -18.16
CA GLU A 593 12.33 -4.94 -19.34
C GLU A 593 12.66 -6.43 -19.52
N GLN A 594 13.06 -7.12 -18.45
CA GLN A 594 13.41 -8.55 -18.52
C GLN A 594 12.18 -9.43 -18.82
N ALA A 595 10.99 -9.06 -18.31
CA ALA A 595 9.74 -9.71 -18.68
C ALA A 595 9.39 -9.50 -20.17
N VAL A 596 9.58 -8.29 -20.71
CA VAL A 596 9.41 -7.99 -22.14
C VAL A 596 10.40 -8.79 -22.99
N VAL A 597 11.68 -8.87 -22.58
CA VAL A 597 12.70 -9.64 -23.30
C VAL A 597 12.32 -11.13 -23.35
N PHE A 598 11.71 -11.67 -22.29
CA PHE A 598 11.25 -13.06 -22.28
C PHE A 598 10.06 -13.30 -23.20
N LEU A 599 9.08 -12.39 -23.24
CA LEU A 599 7.83 -12.55 -24.00
C LEU A 599 7.95 -12.16 -25.48
N LEU A 600 8.60 -11.03 -25.76
CA LEU A 600 8.57 -10.34 -27.05
C LEU A 600 9.98 -10.12 -27.64
N GLY A 601 11.03 -10.42 -26.88
CA GLY A 601 12.42 -10.27 -27.32
C GLY A 601 12.97 -8.84 -27.22
N LYS A 602 14.24 -8.68 -27.60
CA LYS A 602 15.01 -7.42 -27.43
C LYS A 602 14.41 -6.22 -28.19
N ALA A 603 13.74 -6.44 -29.32
CA ALA A 603 13.19 -5.35 -30.14
C ALA A 603 12.06 -4.57 -29.44
N ALA A 604 11.33 -5.19 -28.52
CA ALA A 604 10.23 -4.57 -27.79
C ALA A 604 10.69 -3.71 -26.59
N VAL A 605 11.99 -3.73 -26.24
CA VAL A 605 12.51 -3.02 -25.05
C VAL A 605 12.34 -1.51 -25.14
N MET A 606 12.70 -0.89 -26.27
CA MET A 606 12.60 0.56 -26.40
C MET A 606 11.15 1.06 -26.43
N PRO A 607 10.22 0.46 -27.20
CA PRO A 607 8.79 0.76 -27.09
C PRO A 607 8.27 0.64 -25.65
N TYR A 608 8.66 -0.41 -24.94
CA TYR A 608 8.29 -0.60 -23.53
C TYR A 608 8.78 0.55 -22.64
N LYS A 609 10.05 0.97 -22.76
CA LYS A 609 10.61 2.10 -21.96
C LYS A 609 9.88 3.41 -22.20
N ILE A 610 9.48 3.67 -23.44
CA ILE A 610 8.69 4.86 -23.80
C ILE A 610 7.33 4.81 -23.11
N VAL A 611 6.60 3.69 -23.26
CA VAL A 611 5.30 3.49 -22.59
C VAL A 611 5.44 3.59 -21.08
N TYR A 612 6.51 3.05 -20.51
CA TYR A 612 6.80 3.09 -19.08
C TYR A 612 7.00 4.54 -18.59
N CYS A 613 7.75 5.38 -19.32
CA CYS A 613 7.91 6.79 -18.97
C CYS A 613 6.61 7.58 -19.15
N LEU A 614 5.81 7.27 -20.17
CA LEU A 614 4.50 7.91 -20.36
C LEU A 614 3.52 7.56 -19.23
N ALA A 615 3.57 6.34 -18.71
CA ALA A 615 2.75 5.91 -17.57
C ALA A 615 3.03 6.75 -16.31
N VAL A 616 4.29 7.14 -16.07
CA VAL A 616 4.67 8.06 -14.96
C VAL A 616 3.93 9.39 -15.08
N VAL A 617 3.90 9.95 -16.30
CA VAL A 617 3.22 11.22 -16.56
C VAL A 617 1.72 11.06 -16.36
N VAL A 618 1.10 10.07 -17.00
CA VAL A 618 -0.34 9.80 -16.93
C VAL A 618 -0.82 9.61 -15.49
N ALA A 619 -0.01 9.01 -14.62
CA ALA A 619 -0.35 8.80 -13.22
C ALA A 619 -0.57 10.08 -12.41
N THR A 620 0.03 11.19 -12.87
CA THR A 620 -0.06 12.49 -12.20
C THR A 620 -1.15 13.41 -12.76
N PHE A 621 -1.86 12.97 -13.80
CA PHE A 621 -3.00 13.69 -14.37
C PHE A 621 -4.30 13.38 -13.60
N PRO A 622 -5.30 14.28 -13.66
CA PRO A 622 -6.56 14.15 -12.93
C PRO A 622 -7.48 12.99 -13.39
N PHE A 623 -7.01 12.11 -14.27
CA PHE A 623 -7.73 10.91 -14.70
C PHE A 623 -7.80 9.84 -13.60
N ILE A 624 -6.74 9.74 -12.78
CA ILE A 624 -6.72 8.84 -11.61
C ILE A 624 -7.29 9.61 -10.42
N LYS A 625 -8.56 9.33 -10.11
CA LYS A 625 -9.31 10.09 -9.10
C LYS A 625 -9.20 9.50 -7.70
N THR A 626 -8.89 8.21 -7.57
CA THR A 626 -8.79 7.53 -6.27
C THR A 626 -7.56 6.64 -6.18
N ASP A 627 -6.87 6.75 -5.05
CA ASP A 627 -5.82 5.85 -4.55
C ASP A 627 -6.27 4.38 -4.57
N ALA A 628 -7.52 4.12 -4.17
CA ALA A 628 -8.09 2.79 -4.11
C ALA A 628 -8.06 2.03 -5.45
N GLN A 629 -8.26 2.72 -6.58
CA GLN A 629 -8.23 2.08 -7.91
C GLN A 629 -6.82 1.62 -8.28
N LEU A 630 -5.82 2.43 -7.94
CA LEU A 630 -4.42 2.14 -8.22
C LEU A 630 -3.87 1.06 -7.27
N ASP A 631 -4.28 1.11 -6.01
CA ASP A 631 -3.98 0.09 -5.00
C ASP A 631 -4.56 -1.26 -5.39
N SER A 632 -5.81 -1.32 -5.83
CA SER A 632 -6.43 -2.58 -6.25
C SER A 632 -5.70 -3.21 -7.45
N LEU A 633 -5.28 -2.42 -8.43
CA LEU A 633 -4.47 -2.91 -9.57
C LEU A 633 -3.06 -3.36 -9.15
N THR A 634 -2.45 -2.66 -8.20
CA THR A 634 -1.14 -3.02 -7.64
C THR A 634 -1.21 -4.32 -6.82
N ALA A 635 -2.27 -4.47 -6.03
CA ALA A 635 -2.57 -5.66 -5.24
C ALA A 635 -2.75 -6.88 -6.14
N LEU A 636 -3.41 -6.73 -7.28
CA LEU A 636 -3.58 -7.82 -8.25
C LEU A 636 -2.21 -8.32 -8.76
N GLY A 637 -1.38 -7.42 -9.30
CA GLY A 637 -0.08 -7.79 -9.85
C GLY A 637 0.80 -8.48 -8.81
N THR A 638 0.91 -7.87 -7.63
CA THR A 638 1.74 -8.37 -6.53
C THR A 638 1.24 -9.73 -6.00
N GLY A 639 -0.08 -9.86 -5.84
CA GLY A 639 -0.70 -11.09 -5.36
C GLY A 639 -0.44 -12.26 -6.32
N VAL A 640 -0.62 -12.06 -7.63
CA VAL A 640 -0.37 -13.14 -8.59
C VAL A 640 1.12 -13.50 -8.67
N MET A 641 2.04 -12.53 -8.54
CA MET A 641 3.47 -12.81 -8.47
C MET A 641 3.83 -13.75 -7.29
N LEU A 642 3.27 -13.51 -6.10
CA LEU A 642 3.43 -14.39 -4.94
C LEU A 642 2.90 -15.80 -5.23
N PHE A 643 1.69 -15.89 -5.79
CA PHE A 643 1.07 -17.17 -6.15
C PHE A 643 1.87 -17.95 -7.20
N ALA A 644 2.52 -17.25 -8.14
CA ALA A 644 3.34 -17.87 -9.17
C ALA A 644 4.71 -18.31 -8.61
N ASN A 645 5.36 -17.46 -7.82
CA ASN A 645 6.74 -17.68 -7.40
C ASN A 645 6.89 -18.65 -6.22
N ILE A 646 5.98 -18.65 -5.24
CA ILE A 646 6.07 -19.56 -4.09
C ILE A 646 6.11 -21.05 -4.51
N PRO A 647 5.26 -21.54 -5.44
CA PRO A 647 5.38 -22.90 -5.96
C PRO A 647 6.71 -23.16 -6.66
N ILE A 648 7.22 -22.21 -7.45
CA ILE A 648 8.54 -22.32 -8.13
C ILE A 648 9.62 -22.52 -7.07
N MET A 649 9.59 -21.72 -6.01
CA MET A 649 10.54 -21.82 -4.90
C MET A 649 10.51 -23.18 -4.23
N LEU A 650 9.32 -23.75 -4.01
CA LEU A 650 9.19 -25.07 -3.39
C LEU A 650 9.67 -26.20 -4.31
N ILE A 651 9.33 -26.16 -5.59
CA ILE A 651 9.74 -27.18 -6.58
C ILE A 651 11.27 -27.22 -6.74
N PHE A 652 11.90 -26.05 -6.87
CA PHE A 652 13.34 -25.92 -7.10
C PHE A 652 14.15 -25.61 -5.83
N GLY A 653 13.51 -25.68 -4.66
CA GLY A 653 14.09 -25.35 -3.36
C GLY A 653 15.28 -26.22 -3.02
N ARG A 654 15.22 -27.51 -3.38
CA ARG A 654 16.27 -28.47 -3.10
C ARG A 654 17.60 -28.10 -3.78
N GLN A 655 17.56 -27.63 -5.02
CA GLN A 655 18.76 -27.25 -5.77
C GLN A 655 19.41 -26.01 -5.15
N ALA A 656 18.60 -25.01 -4.77
CA ALA A 656 19.09 -23.81 -4.10
C ALA A 656 19.73 -24.12 -2.75
N MET A 657 19.06 -24.95 -1.93
CA MET A 657 19.59 -25.34 -0.62
C MET A 657 20.85 -26.20 -0.75
N ALA A 658 20.94 -27.05 -1.78
CA ALA A 658 22.16 -27.80 -2.07
C ALA A 658 23.33 -26.87 -2.42
N ALA A 659 23.12 -25.91 -3.33
CA ALA A 659 24.14 -24.92 -3.70
C ALA A 659 24.58 -24.07 -2.49
N TYR A 660 23.62 -23.61 -1.67
CA TYR A 660 23.91 -22.83 -0.47
C TYR A 660 24.70 -23.62 0.59
N ARG A 661 24.37 -24.89 0.81
CA ARG A 661 25.11 -25.76 1.74
C ARG A 661 26.51 -26.09 1.23
N ASP A 662 26.66 -26.35 -0.07
CA ASP A 662 27.95 -26.56 -0.71
C ASP A 662 28.86 -25.34 -0.57
N TYR A 663 28.36 -24.17 -0.95
CA TYR A 663 29.07 -22.90 -0.80
C TYR A 663 29.54 -22.68 0.64
N ASN A 664 28.66 -22.88 1.63
CA ASN A 664 29.03 -22.74 3.04
C ASN A 664 30.09 -23.74 3.51
N ARG A 665 30.06 -24.98 2.99
CA ARG A 665 31.08 -25.98 3.29
C ARG A 665 32.44 -25.54 2.75
N ARG A 666 32.50 -25.11 1.48
CA ARG A 666 33.71 -24.65 0.79
C ARG A 666 34.28 -23.36 1.39
N LEU A 667 33.39 -22.47 1.84
CA LEU A 667 33.78 -21.27 2.58
C LEU A 667 34.39 -21.61 3.95
N LYS A 668 33.80 -22.58 4.68
CA LYS A 668 34.35 -23.03 5.98
C LYS A 668 35.65 -23.81 5.86
N SER A 669 35.85 -24.57 4.77
CA SER A 669 37.10 -25.29 4.52
C SER A 669 38.24 -24.38 4.05
N GLY A 670 37.93 -23.12 3.68
CA GLY A 670 38.91 -22.16 3.15
C GLY A 670 39.25 -22.36 1.68
N GLU A 671 38.44 -23.14 0.94
CA GLU A 671 38.53 -23.27 -0.51
C GLU A 671 38.15 -21.96 -1.21
N ILE A 672 37.14 -21.27 -0.70
CA ILE A 672 36.75 -19.94 -1.16
C ILE A 672 37.49 -18.91 -0.31
N LYS A 673 38.55 -18.33 -0.88
CA LYS A 673 39.35 -17.30 -0.22
C LYS A 673 38.92 -15.92 -0.70
N GLY A 674 38.75 -15.00 0.24
CA GLY A 674 38.55 -13.60 -0.07
C GLY A 674 39.90 -12.89 -0.26
N HIS A 675 39.84 -11.69 -0.81
CA HIS A 675 40.95 -10.75 -0.91
C HIS A 675 40.65 -9.48 -0.07
N ALA A 676 41.60 -8.55 -0.06
CA ALA A 676 41.41 -7.26 0.57
C ALA A 676 40.23 -6.53 -0.08
N ALA A 677 39.38 -5.90 0.74
CA ALA A 677 38.29 -5.09 0.23
C ALA A 677 38.89 -3.94 -0.57
N PRO A 678 38.42 -3.72 -1.79
CA PRO A 678 38.91 -2.60 -2.57
C PRO A 678 38.28 -1.27 -2.12
N PRO A 679 38.73 -0.11 -2.64
CA PRO A 679 38.24 1.18 -2.19
C PRO A 679 36.72 1.32 -2.37
N ILE A 680 36.04 1.91 -1.39
CA ILE A 680 34.58 2.04 -1.45
C ILE A 680 34.09 2.84 -2.67
N THR A 681 34.90 3.78 -3.14
CA THR A 681 34.63 4.54 -4.36
C THR A 681 34.58 3.61 -5.57
N ASP A 682 35.49 2.65 -5.64
CA ASP A 682 35.59 1.73 -6.77
C ASP A 682 34.47 0.66 -6.72
N VAL A 683 34.05 0.23 -5.53
CA VAL A 683 32.85 -0.60 -5.31
C VAL A 683 31.57 0.13 -5.78
N VAL A 684 31.39 1.38 -5.37
CA VAL A 684 30.21 2.18 -5.72
C VAL A 684 30.18 2.48 -7.23
N GLU A 685 31.33 2.82 -7.81
CA GLU A 685 31.45 3.13 -9.23
C GLU A 685 31.46 1.88 -10.13
N GLY A 686 31.64 0.69 -9.55
CA GLY A 686 31.78 -0.56 -10.28
C GLY A 686 33.11 -0.68 -11.03
N LYS A 687 34.15 0.03 -10.55
CA LYS A 687 35.50 0.04 -11.11
C LYS A 687 36.34 -1.13 -10.60
N ASP A 688 36.02 -1.64 -9.42
CA ASP A 688 36.68 -2.82 -8.88
C ASP A 688 36.17 -4.08 -9.52
N VAL A 689 37.10 -4.84 -10.05
CA VAL A 689 37.00 -6.29 -9.96
C VAL A 689 38.41 -6.91 -9.91
N GLN A 690 39.47 -6.22 -9.44
CA GLN A 690 40.91 -6.53 -9.65
C GLN A 690 41.30 -7.83 -10.40
#